data_AF-A0A550C997-F1
#
_entry.id   AF-A0A550C997-F1
#
_cell.length_a   1.000
_cell.length_b   1.000
_cell.length_c   1.000
_cell.angle_alpha   90.00
_cell.angle_beta   90.00
_cell.angle_gamma   90.00
#
_symmetry.space_group_name_H-M   'P 1'
#
loop_
_entity.id
_entity.type
_entity.pdbx_description
1 polymer ?
#
loop_
_entity_poly.entity_id
_entity_poly.type
_entity_poly.pdbx_seq_one_letter_code
_entity_poly.pdbx_strand_id
1 'polypeptide(L)'
;MPIDVLYEVFQYVEPQTLMNLSRATRALRNLLMRRSARSIWQRSLAGVNGLPSTPDEMTEPAYVDLIWDRGCMLTILMAQFCGTLSDVTTSWYMRVRYCEECAREKFSHRPNHLEFPVLYQMLYIVSTDASKADILPCIRPRGRRRSQEMYDHHMMQKLEQELQLYQEGTYEAGIKWEKAAKDWYEQKKQALELRRKHAQLCERWIARCQAAKILDLERRRDVRQRAIEERLAALGWGDELERLPPEWLAIRDGLVSYMTNAQEMRFAKEDRLHDLLETVYPDFCRSKPFRAILPGIGDLATAPAITEFLDETPSVEELSADGLLNALSTIPQSFFDEWQARCEQELLTLVQEHLQRDLLTRVLLGIRTVTSKTLRLASIVFGTHNGSASVHYPEILLMSNYDEEERHRPWSIDSVVIDAEKIRHACHVVELEGADPRTARIKDMDELDPWYYHPDDSEDQHGMRVVYPWRYKVRMGSYGRRLAYLSHEETKIARDRHISDPWIVRFSNSDAHCAHCVSRFAESEALYNHLRDAHDVDAATKKDFMVDFSFQKQTPLSIRPLSLEDEGAAGTSDIALDDDEPQLLSDRAHTPSPSPPPKRRKRGGGGPRTTKLFTVSRKSGKLRKLIDMPVDLLYEAFRNLLMSRSAKPIWQSSLAGVEGLPPTPDEMTEPHLVPYYGVRNTLYMMSRFVHEDGETLALILPHTDLKGRSGHIGFRFSLDIARQYEKELRRFCKSAGEDPEAAEKWFDAKRVEFELRKKHAQLCEEWDARRQNDKWQEFERKRDLRQKAIEDRLTDLGWGDEIAKLPHGALAKQRAVRNVAPLTDRGWLEMKDRLITFLTKARDERLVREERGARIDELIRRRMQEIEHHRSDSEQE
;
A
#
# COMPACT_ATOMS: atom_id res chain seq x y z
N MET A 1 49.33 25.29 -5.11
CA MET A 1 50.25 24.21 -4.67
C MET A 1 50.26 23.12 -5.72
N PRO A 2 51.43 22.62 -6.16
CA PRO A 2 51.53 21.54 -7.14
C PRO A 2 50.80 20.28 -6.67
N ILE A 3 50.21 19.52 -7.61
CA ILE A 3 49.45 18.29 -7.30
C ILE A 3 50.34 17.22 -6.65
N ASP A 4 51.61 17.15 -7.03
CA ASP A 4 52.54 16.17 -6.48
C ASP A 4 52.82 16.41 -4.99
N VAL A 5 52.94 17.67 -4.59
CA VAL A 5 53.07 18.06 -3.17
C VAL A 5 51.80 17.74 -2.39
N LEU A 6 50.63 17.95 -3.01
CA LEU A 6 49.35 17.56 -2.41
C LEU A 6 49.24 16.05 -2.22
N TYR A 7 49.68 15.25 -3.19
CA TYR A 7 49.68 13.79 -3.09
C TYR A 7 50.63 13.29 -1.99
N GLU A 8 51.82 13.91 -1.90
CA GLU A 8 52.82 13.62 -0.87
C GLU A 8 52.34 13.97 0.53
N VAL A 9 51.53 15.04 0.68
CA VAL A 9 50.90 15.37 1.97
C VAL A 9 49.75 14.41 2.28
N PHE A 10 48.86 14.17 1.32
CA PHE A 10 47.63 13.41 1.54
C PHE A 10 47.85 11.93 1.90
N GLN A 11 48.98 11.33 1.53
CA GLN A 11 49.29 9.94 1.90
C GLN A 11 49.54 9.76 3.41
N TYR A 12 49.87 10.83 4.13
CA TYR A 12 50.11 10.83 5.58
C TYR A 12 48.89 11.31 6.38
N VAL A 13 47.81 11.69 5.70
CA VAL A 13 46.57 12.14 6.34
C VAL A 13 45.74 10.92 6.76
N GLU A 14 45.12 10.99 7.94
CA GLU A 14 44.22 9.94 8.42
C GLU A 14 43.04 9.72 7.45
N PRO A 15 42.59 8.47 7.20
CA PRO A 15 41.56 8.18 6.20
C PRO A 15 40.27 8.99 6.35
N GLN A 16 39.79 9.18 7.58
CA GLN A 16 38.58 9.97 7.83
C GLN A 16 38.76 11.45 7.47
N THR A 17 39.92 12.01 7.78
CA THR A 17 40.24 13.40 7.43
C THR A 17 40.37 13.55 5.92
N LEU A 18 40.95 12.56 5.23
CA LEU A 18 41.04 12.53 3.77
C LEU A 18 39.65 12.47 3.11
N MET A 19 38.72 11.72 3.70
CA MET A 19 37.30 11.71 3.29
C MET A 19 36.63 13.05 3.50
N ASN A 20 36.83 13.70 4.64
CA ASN A 20 36.28 15.03 4.90
C ASN A 20 36.85 16.08 3.93
N LEU A 21 38.15 16.04 3.63
CA LEU A 21 38.78 16.91 2.64
C LEU A 21 38.20 16.72 1.23
N SER A 22 37.91 15.48 0.85
CA SER A 22 37.23 15.18 -0.43
C SER A 22 35.82 15.77 -0.51
N ARG A 23 35.19 16.10 0.62
CA ARG A 23 33.85 16.71 0.70
C ARG A 23 33.90 18.23 0.88
N ALA A 24 35.03 18.78 1.32
CA ALA A 24 35.20 20.21 1.61
C ALA A 24 35.10 21.10 0.36
N THR A 25 35.63 20.68 -0.79
CA THR A 25 35.55 21.45 -2.04
C THR A 25 35.41 20.55 -3.27
N ARG A 26 34.81 21.08 -4.35
CA ARG A 26 34.69 20.36 -5.63
C ARG A 26 36.05 20.00 -6.24
N ALA A 27 37.05 20.86 -6.07
CA ALA A 27 38.41 20.62 -6.58
C ALA A 27 39.09 19.43 -5.89
N LEU A 28 39.02 19.38 -4.55
CA LEU A 28 39.55 18.26 -3.77
C LEU A 28 38.78 16.97 -4.03
N ARG A 29 37.45 17.03 -4.17
CA ARG A 29 36.63 15.88 -4.58
C ARG A 29 37.11 15.30 -5.91
N ASN A 30 37.27 16.16 -6.91
CA ASN A 30 37.71 15.75 -8.25
C ASN A 30 39.14 15.21 -8.25
N LEU A 31 39.98 15.60 -7.31
CA LEU A 31 41.35 15.11 -7.18
C LEU A 31 41.41 13.76 -6.44
N LEU A 32 40.72 13.65 -5.29
CA LEU A 32 40.80 12.49 -4.40
C LEU A 32 39.90 11.32 -4.81
N MET A 33 38.82 11.55 -5.55
CA MET A 33 37.89 10.49 -6.00
C MET A 33 38.28 9.86 -7.36
N ARG A 34 39.40 10.27 -7.96
CA ARG A 34 39.91 9.68 -9.20
C ARG A 34 40.72 8.43 -8.91
N ARG A 35 40.75 7.50 -9.88
CA ARG A 35 41.59 6.27 -9.82
C ARG A 35 43.08 6.58 -9.60
N SER A 36 43.57 7.73 -10.05
CA SER A 36 44.96 8.18 -9.85
C SER A 36 45.32 8.42 -8.38
N ALA A 37 44.33 8.70 -7.52
CA ALA A 37 44.54 8.93 -6.09
C ALA A 37 44.50 7.62 -5.28
N ARG A 38 44.37 6.45 -5.91
CA ARG A 38 44.26 5.15 -5.23
C ARG A 38 45.41 4.87 -4.26
N SER A 39 46.64 5.16 -4.68
CA SER A 39 47.84 4.97 -3.85
C SER A 39 47.82 5.82 -2.57
N ILE A 40 47.21 6.99 -2.62
CA ILE A 40 47.04 7.90 -1.47
C ILE A 40 46.14 7.25 -0.43
N TRP A 41 44.97 6.76 -0.85
CA TRP A 41 44.03 6.07 0.03
C TRP A 41 44.61 4.78 0.60
N GLN A 42 45.35 4.00 -0.20
CA GLN A 42 46.01 2.79 0.27
C GLN A 42 47.07 3.07 1.34
N ARG A 43 47.91 4.10 1.12
CA ARG A 43 48.92 4.53 2.11
C ARG A 43 48.27 5.05 3.39
N SER A 44 47.23 5.86 3.26
CA SER A 44 46.44 6.40 4.38
C SER A 44 45.80 5.27 5.21
N LEU A 45 45.19 4.27 4.55
CA LEU A 45 44.59 3.11 5.21
C LEU A 45 45.64 2.20 5.88
N ALA A 46 46.82 2.03 5.28
CA ALA A 46 47.91 1.23 5.83
C ALA A 46 48.46 1.79 7.15
N GLY A 47 48.26 3.09 7.41
CA GLY A 47 48.61 3.72 8.69
C GLY A 47 47.68 3.37 9.84
N VAL A 48 46.54 2.71 9.58
CA VAL A 48 45.56 2.36 10.63
C VAL A 48 45.85 0.97 11.20
N ASN A 49 46.22 0.93 12.48
CA ASN A 49 46.59 -0.31 13.16
C ASN A 49 45.45 -1.34 13.20
N GLY A 50 45.74 -2.54 12.69
CA GLY A 50 44.86 -3.71 12.76
C GLY A 50 43.63 -3.67 11.85
N LEU A 51 43.50 -2.66 10.99
CA LEU A 51 42.40 -2.52 10.05
C LEU A 51 42.40 -3.67 9.03
N PRO A 52 41.27 -4.32 8.74
CA PRO A 52 41.20 -5.31 7.67
C PRO A 52 41.53 -4.68 6.32
N SER A 53 42.15 -5.46 5.41
CA SER A 53 42.44 -4.97 4.06
C SER A 53 41.17 -4.61 3.30
N THR A 54 41.27 -3.62 2.42
CA THR A 54 40.19 -3.22 1.52
C THR A 54 39.80 -4.40 0.62
N PRO A 55 38.51 -4.78 0.54
CA PRO A 55 38.06 -5.81 -0.40
C PRO A 55 38.21 -5.40 -1.86
N ASP A 56 38.53 -6.35 -2.75
CA ASP A 56 38.70 -6.09 -4.18
C ASP A 56 37.44 -5.53 -4.88
N GLU A 57 36.25 -5.86 -4.38
CA GLU A 57 34.97 -5.39 -4.94
C GLU A 57 34.59 -3.98 -4.46
N MET A 58 35.43 -3.33 -3.67
CA MET A 58 35.17 -2.02 -3.08
C MET A 58 36.33 -1.05 -3.35
N THR A 59 36.01 0.20 -3.65
CA THR A 59 37.04 1.24 -3.77
C THR A 59 37.48 1.70 -2.38
N GLU A 60 38.75 2.09 -2.23
CA GLU A 60 39.29 2.55 -0.94
C GLU A 60 38.48 3.71 -0.33
N PRO A 61 38.00 4.73 -1.08
CA PRO A 61 37.10 5.74 -0.54
C PRO A 61 35.77 5.16 -0.05
N ALA A 62 35.16 4.24 -0.79
CA ALA A 62 33.91 3.60 -0.35
C ALA A 62 34.11 2.74 0.92
N TYR A 63 35.30 2.18 1.10
CA TYR A 63 35.66 1.43 2.30
C TYR A 63 35.85 2.35 3.51
N VAL A 64 36.53 3.49 3.32
CA VAL A 64 36.62 4.53 4.35
C VAL A 64 35.23 5.05 4.73
N ASP A 65 34.38 5.29 3.74
CA ASP A 65 33.01 5.72 3.96
C ASP A 65 32.25 4.71 4.82
N LEU A 66 32.30 3.42 4.49
CA LEU A 66 31.64 2.34 5.25
C LEU A 66 32.12 2.26 6.71
N ILE A 67 33.42 2.48 6.97
CA ILE A 67 34.00 2.30 8.30
C ILE A 67 33.69 3.47 9.24
N TRP A 68 33.89 4.71 8.78
CA TRP A 68 33.97 5.86 9.69
C TRP A 68 32.84 6.88 9.55
N ASP A 69 32.17 6.94 8.40
CA ASP A 69 31.04 7.86 8.24
C ASP A 69 29.80 7.35 9.01
N ARG A 70 28.75 8.16 9.11
CA ARG A 70 27.54 7.88 9.90
C ARG A 70 26.26 7.92 9.06
N GLY A 71 26.32 8.48 7.87
CA GLY A 71 25.16 8.60 6.98
C GLY A 71 24.78 7.30 6.29
N CYS A 72 23.51 7.21 5.91
CA CYS A 72 23.02 6.18 4.99
C CYS A 72 23.78 6.26 3.65
N MET A 73 24.33 5.12 3.20
CA MET A 73 25.09 5.01 1.94
C MET A 73 24.20 4.73 0.73
N LEU A 74 22.93 4.41 0.96
CA LEU A 74 22.00 4.08 -0.12
C LEU A 74 21.48 5.35 -0.80
N THR A 75 21.20 5.23 -2.09
CA THR A 75 20.56 6.26 -2.89
C THR A 75 19.05 6.06 -2.87
N ILE A 76 18.33 7.13 -2.59
CA ILE A 76 16.87 7.18 -2.71
C ILE A 76 16.45 7.35 -4.19
N LEU A 77 15.16 7.21 -4.48
CA LEU A 77 14.57 7.60 -5.77
C LEU A 77 15.04 9.02 -6.14
N MET A 78 15.36 9.23 -7.43
CA MET A 78 16.03 10.42 -8.01
C MET A 78 17.56 10.43 -7.97
N ALA A 79 18.21 9.33 -7.59
CA ALA A 79 19.68 9.20 -7.57
C ALA A 79 20.38 10.17 -6.61
N GLN A 80 19.64 10.71 -5.64
CA GLN A 80 20.18 11.54 -4.57
C GLN A 80 20.71 10.64 -3.44
N PHE A 81 21.91 10.98 -2.95
CA PHE A 81 22.51 10.30 -1.80
C PHE A 81 21.65 10.57 -0.57
N CYS A 82 21.17 9.52 0.11
CA CYS A 82 20.31 9.65 1.28
C CYS A 82 21.04 10.44 2.39
N GLY A 83 22.20 9.93 2.85
CA GLY A 83 23.04 10.63 3.83
C GLY A 83 22.40 10.84 5.20
N THR A 84 21.15 10.42 5.43
CA THR A 84 20.44 10.52 6.71
C THR A 84 21.25 9.87 7.83
N LEU A 85 21.25 10.51 9.00
CA LEU A 85 21.94 10.04 10.21
C LEU A 85 21.01 9.25 11.16
N SER A 86 19.70 9.33 10.95
CA SER A 86 18.66 8.66 11.75
C SER A 86 18.55 7.17 11.40
N ASP A 87 18.51 6.32 12.42
CA ASP A 87 18.27 4.87 12.35
C ASP A 87 19.13 4.11 11.32
N VAL A 88 20.39 4.54 11.17
CA VAL A 88 21.34 3.93 10.24
C VAL A 88 21.92 2.65 10.83
N THR A 89 21.73 1.54 10.12
CA THR A 89 22.32 0.24 10.44
C THR A 89 23.44 -0.08 9.45
N THR A 90 24.59 -0.53 9.97
CA THR A 90 25.70 -1.05 9.16
C THR A 90 25.58 -2.55 8.98
N SER A 91 25.52 -3.01 7.73
CA SER A 91 25.70 -4.43 7.40
C SER A 91 27.08 -4.64 6.78
N TRP A 92 27.99 -5.22 7.55
CA TRP A 92 29.34 -5.58 7.09
C TRP A 92 29.30 -6.64 6.00
N TYR A 93 28.35 -7.56 6.10
CA TYR A 93 28.16 -8.61 5.11
C TYR A 93 27.66 -8.07 3.77
N MET A 94 26.76 -7.08 3.78
CA MET A 94 26.31 -6.39 2.56
C MET A 94 27.23 -5.23 2.16
N ARG A 95 28.18 -4.86 3.01
CA ARG A 95 29.09 -3.71 2.84
C ARG A 95 28.38 -2.39 2.59
N VAL A 96 27.26 -2.16 3.27
CA VAL A 96 26.43 -0.95 3.16
C VAL A 96 25.95 -0.47 4.52
N ARG A 97 25.70 0.84 4.62
CA ARG A 97 24.88 1.44 5.68
C ARG A 97 23.52 1.87 5.14
N TYR A 98 22.46 1.54 5.85
CA TYR A 98 21.09 1.82 5.41
C TYR A 98 20.22 2.35 6.56
N CYS A 99 19.33 3.29 6.27
CA CYS A 99 18.19 3.59 7.15
C CYS A 99 17.03 2.64 6.85
N GLU A 100 16.02 2.59 7.72
CA GLU A 100 14.85 1.70 7.52
C GLU A 100 14.10 2.00 6.21
N GLU A 101 13.98 3.27 5.83
CA GLU A 101 13.29 3.67 4.62
C GLU A 101 14.00 3.17 3.34
N CYS A 102 15.31 3.44 3.22
CA CYS A 102 16.10 2.95 2.10
C CYS A 102 16.15 1.41 2.05
N ALA A 103 16.13 0.75 3.21
CA ALA A 103 16.06 -0.70 3.27
C ALA A 103 14.74 -1.24 2.68
N ARG A 104 13.61 -0.58 2.97
CA ARG A 104 12.29 -0.96 2.44
C ARG A 104 12.19 -0.77 0.92
N GLU A 105 12.90 0.22 0.37
CA GLU A 105 12.91 0.49 -1.07
C GLU A 105 13.81 -0.50 -1.84
N LYS A 106 15.02 -0.76 -1.34
CA LYS A 106 16.05 -1.53 -2.07
C LYS A 106 16.03 -3.04 -1.79
N PHE A 107 15.41 -3.47 -0.69
CA PHE A 107 15.40 -4.87 -0.27
C PHE A 107 13.97 -5.42 -0.22
N SER A 108 13.80 -6.70 -0.59
CA SER A 108 12.50 -7.36 -0.64
C SER A 108 12.40 -8.52 0.36
N HIS A 109 11.22 -8.69 0.97
CA HIS A 109 10.95 -9.77 1.93
C HIS A 109 10.67 -11.14 1.26
N ARG A 110 10.34 -11.15 -0.05
CA ARG A 110 9.88 -12.34 -0.77
C ARG A 110 10.31 -12.33 -2.23
N PRO A 111 11.60 -12.53 -2.54
CA PRO A 111 11.97 -12.88 -3.91
C PRO A 111 11.20 -14.14 -4.30
N ASN A 112 10.52 -14.15 -5.44
CA ASN A 112 9.71 -15.30 -5.87
C ASN A 112 10.22 -15.83 -7.23
N HIS A 113 9.81 -17.05 -7.56
CA HIS A 113 10.19 -17.74 -8.80
C HIS A 113 9.64 -17.08 -10.07
N LEU A 114 8.70 -16.14 -9.96
CA LEU A 114 8.16 -15.39 -11.09
C LEU A 114 9.07 -14.20 -11.46
N GLU A 115 9.77 -13.63 -10.47
CA GLU A 115 10.70 -12.50 -10.67
C GLU A 115 12.10 -12.96 -11.12
N PHE A 116 12.58 -14.10 -10.60
CA PHE A 116 13.93 -14.62 -10.88
C PHE A 116 13.87 -16.11 -11.28
N PRO A 117 13.25 -16.45 -12.42
CA PRO A 117 12.93 -17.83 -12.78
C PRO A 117 14.18 -18.70 -12.98
N VAL A 118 15.27 -18.18 -13.56
CA VAL A 118 16.49 -18.97 -13.83
C VAL A 118 17.27 -19.25 -12.55
N LEU A 119 17.38 -18.24 -11.67
CA LEU A 119 17.97 -18.38 -10.34
C LEU A 119 17.18 -19.37 -9.47
N TYR A 120 15.86 -19.31 -9.50
CA TYR A 120 15.01 -20.26 -8.77
C TYR A 120 15.02 -21.67 -9.38
N GLN A 121 15.13 -21.79 -10.70
CA GLN A 121 15.33 -23.07 -11.38
C GLN A 121 16.67 -23.69 -10.99
N MET A 122 17.76 -22.90 -10.92
CA MET A 122 19.06 -23.35 -10.43
C MET A 122 19.00 -23.80 -8.97
N LEU A 123 18.38 -23.01 -8.08
CA LEU A 123 18.21 -23.37 -6.67
C LEU A 123 17.46 -24.70 -6.51
N TYR A 124 16.53 -25.00 -7.42
CA TYR A 124 15.81 -26.27 -7.45
C TYR A 124 16.68 -27.46 -7.92
N ILE A 125 17.64 -27.22 -8.82
CA ILE A 125 18.58 -28.23 -9.37
C ILE A 125 19.64 -28.65 -8.35
N VAL A 126 20.08 -27.75 -7.47
CA VAL A 126 21.19 -28.01 -6.52
C VAL A 126 20.74 -28.78 -5.25
N SER A 127 19.44 -29.14 -5.14
CA SER A 127 18.80 -29.99 -4.12
C SER A 127 18.35 -29.33 -2.80
N THR A 128 17.46 -30.05 -2.13
CA THR A 128 16.48 -29.70 -1.07
C THR A 128 17.03 -29.20 0.27
N ASP A 129 18.34 -29.23 0.48
CA ASP A 129 19.01 -28.72 1.71
C ASP A 129 19.76 -27.39 1.50
N ALA A 130 19.80 -26.84 0.29
CA ALA A 130 20.46 -25.57 0.03
C ALA A 130 19.68 -24.42 0.70
N SER A 131 20.26 -23.83 1.75
CA SER A 131 19.72 -22.62 2.34
C SER A 131 19.87 -21.47 1.33
N LYS A 132 18.80 -20.72 1.07
CA LYS A 132 18.87 -19.49 0.25
C LYS A 132 19.97 -18.54 0.76
N ALA A 133 20.31 -18.60 2.05
CA ALA A 133 21.34 -17.79 2.69
C ALA A 133 22.79 -18.13 2.29
N ASP A 134 23.03 -19.24 1.59
CA ASP A 134 24.37 -19.62 1.09
C ASP A 134 24.80 -18.74 -0.09
N ILE A 135 23.86 -18.34 -0.94
CA ILE A 135 24.12 -17.57 -2.15
C ILE A 135 23.36 -16.25 -2.24
N LEU A 136 22.35 -16.03 -1.38
CA LEU A 136 21.56 -14.80 -1.32
C LEU A 136 21.85 -14.07 -0.02
N PRO A 137 22.73 -13.04 -0.07
CA PRO A 137 22.97 -12.20 1.08
C PRO A 137 21.69 -11.47 1.51
N CYS A 138 21.42 -11.46 2.82
CA CYS A 138 20.27 -10.79 3.38
C CYS A 138 20.64 -9.80 4.49
N ILE A 139 19.78 -8.82 4.70
CA ILE A 139 19.80 -7.95 5.87
C ILE A 139 18.70 -8.36 6.85
N ARG A 140 18.92 -8.06 8.13
CA ARG A 140 17.94 -8.22 9.20
C ARG A 140 17.78 -6.86 9.91
N PRO A 141 16.73 -6.08 9.61
CA PRO A 141 16.47 -4.82 10.28
C PRO A 141 16.24 -5.03 11.78
N ARG A 142 16.70 -4.12 12.64
CA ARG A 142 16.37 -4.11 14.08
C ARG A 142 14.93 -3.59 14.29
N GLY A 143 14.21 -4.11 15.29
CA GLY A 143 12.97 -3.49 15.80
C GLY A 143 11.62 -4.18 15.52
N ARG A 144 11.54 -5.23 14.69
CA ARG A 144 10.25 -5.92 14.42
C ARG A 144 10.07 -7.21 15.22
N ARG A 145 8.85 -7.44 15.76
CA ARG A 145 8.42 -8.64 16.52
C ARG A 145 8.59 -9.98 15.78
N ARG A 146 8.93 -9.98 14.48
CA ARG A 146 9.43 -11.12 13.70
C ARG A 146 10.51 -10.63 12.74
N SER A 147 11.78 -10.87 13.03
CA SER A 147 12.91 -10.54 12.15
C SER A 147 12.86 -11.36 10.85
N GLN A 148 12.22 -10.83 9.80
CA GLN A 148 12.25 -11.44 8.46
C GLN A 148 13.50 -10.96 7.71
N GLU A 149 14.18 -11.90 7.05
CA GLU A 149 15.29 -11.62 6.14
C GLU A 149 14.81 -10.81 4.93
N MET A 150 15.59 -9.81 4.51
CA MET A 150 15.34 -9.03 3.30
C MET A 150 16.50 -9.18 2.34
N TYR A 151 16.21 -9.34 1.04
CA TYR A 151 17.19 -9.60 0.00
C TYR A 151 17.35 -8.39 -0.93
N ASP A 152 18.58 -8.09 -1.35
CA ASP A 152 18.88 -6.97 -2.25
C ASP A 152 18.39 -7.28 -3.68
N HIS A 153 17.46 -6.45 -4.19
CA HIS A 153 16.83 -6.70 -5.49
C HIS A 153 17.80 -6.57 -6.67
N HIS A 154 18.75 -5.63 -6.60
CA HIS A 154 19.72 -5.40 -7.67
C HIS A 154 20.74 -6.54 -7.77
N MET A 155 21.17 -7.06 -6.63
CA MET A 155 22.05 -8.23 -6.56
C MET A 155 21.37 -9.47 -7.14
N MET A 156 20.11 -9.71 -6.79
CA MET A 156 19.32 -10.82 -7.34
C MET A 156 19.20 -10.72 -8.87
N GLN A 157 18.94 -9.52 -9.38
CA GLN A 157 18.88 -9.26 -10.82
C GLN A 157 20.20 -9.53 -11.53
N LYS A 158 21.33 -9.15 -10.92
CA LYS A 158 22.66 -9.42 -11.48
C LYS A 158 22.95 -10.93 -11.54
N LEU A 159 22.61 -11.68 -10.49
CA LEU A 159 22.79 -13.14 -10.45
C LEU A 159 21.91 -13.85 -11.50
N GLU A 160 20.67 -13.41 -11.67
CA GLU A 160 19.75 -13.88 -12.71
C GLU A 160 20.34 -13.65 -14.12
N GLN A 161 20.85 -12.45 -14.40
CA GLN A 161 21.48 -12.13 -15.69
C GLN A 161 22.75 -12.95 -15.94
N GLU A 162 23.60 -13.11 -14.94
CA GLU A 162 24.81 -13.94 -15.05
C GLU A 162 24.44 -15.39 -15.38
N LEU A 163 23.42 -15.95 -14.73
CA LEU A 163 22.93 -17.31 -14.99
C LEU A 163 22.28 -17.45 -16.37
N GLN A 164 21.53 -16.45 -16.84
CA GLN A 164 20.91 -16.44 -18.17
C GLN A 164 21.95 -16.54 -19.29
N LEU A 165 23.13 -15.91 -19.12
CA LEU A 165 24.23 -16.01 -20.09
C LEU A 165 24.79 -17.44 -20.24
N TYR A 166 24.70 -18.25 -19.19
CA TYR A 166 25.08 -19.68 -19.25
C TYR A 166 23.99 -20.54 -19.92
N GLN A 167 22.76 -20.03 -20.09
CA GLN A 167 21.62 -20.75 -20.65
C GLN A 167 21.56 -20.69 -22.20
N GLU A 168 22.25 -19.74 -22.84
CA GLU A 168 22.21 -19.50 -24.30
C GLU A 168 23.05 -20.49 -25.15
N GLY A 169 23.49 -21.63 -24.60
CA GLY A 169 24.16 -22.72 -25.33
C GLY A 169 23.20 -23.85 -25.73
N THR A 170 23.25 -24.31 -26.99
CA THR A 170 22.40 -25.35 -27.63
C THR A 170 22.10 -26.63 -26.81
N TYR A 171 20.98 -27.32 -27.15
CA TYR A 171 20.28 -28.46 -26.51
C TYR A 171 21.07 -29.70 -26.00
N GLU A 172 22.39 -29.81 -26.20
CA GLU A 172 23.23 -30.70 -25.35
C GLU A 172 23.34 -30.18 -23.89
N ALA A 173 22.69 -29.04 -23.62
CA ALA A 173 22.76 -28.26 -22.41
C ALA A 173 22.08 -28.86 -21.19
N GLY A 174 21.14 -29.82 -21.23
CA GLY A 174 20.45 -30.29 -20.01
C GLY A 174 21.42 -30.75 -18.89
N ILE A 175 22.39 -31.60 -19.24
CA ILE A 175 23.41 -32.10 -18.30
C ILE A 175 24.57 -31.10 -18.13
N LYS A 176 24.95 -30.37 -19.19
CA LYS A 176 26.01 -29.35 -19.15
C LYS A 176 25.61 -28.12 -18.32
N TRP A 177 24.35 -27.71 -18.39
CA TRP A 177 23.72 -26.66 -17.59
C TRP A 177 23.63 -27.07 -16.13
N GLU A 178 23.16 -28.28 -15.81
CA GLU A 178 23.13 -28.74 -14.42
C GLU A 178 24.52 -28.73 -13.79
N LYS A 179 25.55 -29.17 -14.54
CA LYS A 179 26.94 -29.10 -14.10
C LYS A 179 27.43 -27.65 -13.98
N ALA A 180 27.20 -26.82 -14.99
CA ALA A 180 27.61 -25.41 -15.00
C ALA A 180 26.91 -24.60 -13.89
N ALA A 181 25.64 -24.88 -13.62
CA ALA A 181 24.86 -24.25 -12.56
C ALA A 181 25.35 -24.68 -11.16
N LYS A 182 25.73 -25.95 -10.99
CA LYS A 182 26.39 -26.44 -9.76
C LYS A 182 27.78 -25.83 -9.57
N ASP A 183 28.59 -25.77 -10.63
CA ASP A 183 29.93 -25.15 -10.59
C ASP A 183 29.83 -23.64 -10.31
N TRP A 184 28.88 -22.95 -10.93
CA TRP A 184 28.57 -21.54 -10.66
C TRP A 184 28.09 -21.33 -9.22
N TYR A 185 27.19 -22.19 -8.71
CA TYR A 185 26.71 -22.13 -7.34
C TYR A 185 27.87 -22.22 -6.35
N GLU A 186 28.75 -23.20 -6.52
CA GLU A 186 29.90 -23.41 -5.65
C GLU A 186 30.89 -22.24 -5.73
N GLN A 187 31.13 -21.70 -6.93
CA GLN A 187 31.94 -20.50 -7.12
C GLN A 187 31.36 -19.28 -6.37
N LYS A 188 30.04 -19.05 -6.45
CA LYS A 188 29.37 -17.93 -5.77
C LYS A 188 29.34 -18.11 -4.26
N LYS A 189 29.10 -19.34 -3.79
CA LYS A 189 29.16 -19.70 -2.38
C LYS A 189 30.54 -19.39 -1.79
N GLN A 190 31.62 -19.77 -2.48
CA GLN A 190 32.99 -19.46 -2.05
C GLN A 190 33.28 -17.96 -2.01
N ALA A 191 32.83 -17.20 -3.02
CA ALA A 191 32.99 -15.75 -3.06
C ALA A 191 32.26 -15.06 -1.89
N LEU A 192 31.05 -15.49 -1.56
CA LEU A 192 30.27 -14.94 -0.45
C LEU A 192 30.79 -15.37 0.92
N GLU A 193 31.39 -16.56 1.03
CA GLU A 193 32.05 -16.99 2.26
C GLU A 193 33.30 -16.16 2.55
N LEU A 194 34.07 -15.78 1.52
CA LEU A 194 35.17 -14.81 1.67
C LEU A 194 34.64 -13.44 2.14
N ARG A 195 33.50 -12.99 1.59
CA ARG A 195 32.84 -11.76 2.03
C ARG A 195 32.38 -11.85 3.50
N ARG A 196 31.84 -12.99 3.93
CA ARG A 196 31.44 -13.25 5.32
C ARG A 196 32.62 -13.22 6.29
N LYS A 197 33.74 -13.85 5.92
CA LYS A 197 34.98 -13.82 6.73
C LYS A 197 35.53 -12.40 6.87
N HIS A 198 35.51 -11.61 5.79
CA HIS A 198 35.92 -10.20 5.83
C HIS A 198 35.00 -9.35 6.72
N ALA A 199 33.68 -9.56 6.65
CA ALA A 199 32.72 -8.89 7.52
C ALA A 199 33.01 -9.16 9.01
N GLN A 200 33.27 -10.41 9.38
CA GLN A 200 33.66 -10.79 10.74
C GLN A 200 34.99 -10.16 11.21
N LEU A 201 35.93 -9.92 10.29
CA LEU A 201 37.17 -9.20 10.61
C LEU A 201 36.87 -7.72 10.90
N CYS A 202 36.00 -7.08 10.12
CA CYS A 202 35.58 -5.69 10.33
C CYS A 202 34.84 -5.52 11.65
N GLU A 203 33.89 -6.41 11.96
CA GLU A 203 33.15 -6.40 13.22
C GLU A 203 34.07 -6.51 14.44
N ARG A 204 35.02 -7.47 14.40
CA ARG A 204 36.00 -7.64 15.48
C ARG A 204 36.93 -6.45 15.63
N TRP A 205 37.35 -5.83 14.52
CA TRP A 205 38.20 -4.65 14.57
C TRP A 205 37.46 -3.46 15.21
N ILE A 206 36.22 -3.19 14.82
CA ILE A 206 35.42 -2.10 15.41
C ILE A 206 35.15 -2.32 16.89
N ALA A 207 34.82 -3.55 17.29
CA ALA A 207 34.63 -3.87 18.69
C ALA A 207 35.89 -3.56 19.52
N ARG A 208 37.08 -3.89 18.99
CA ARG A 208 38.36 -3.54 19.63
C ARG A 208 38.60 -2.02 19.68
N CYS A 209 38.31 -1.29 18.61
CA CYS A 209 38.44 0.17 18.59
C CYS A 209 37.50 0.85 19.59
N GLN A 210 36.26 0.37 19.70
CA GLN A 210 35.30 0.86 20.68
C GLN A 210 35.77 0.59 22.12
N ALA A 211 36.27 -0.61 22.40
CA ALA A 211 36.85 -0.94 23.71
C ALA A 211 38.06 -0.05 24.06
N ALA A 212 38.98 0.16 23.10
CA ALA A 212 40.13 1.04 23.30
C ALA A 212 39.73 2.51 23.56
N LYS A 213 38.67 2.99 22.90
CA LYS A 213 38.12 4.33 23.12
C LYS A 213 37.51 4.47 24.52
N ILE A 214 36.83 3.44 25.02
CA ILE A 214 36.30 3.42 26.40
C ILE A 214 37.45 3.56 27.40
N LEU A 215 38.51 2.75 27.24
CA LEU A 215 39.71 2.84 28.08
C LEU A 215 40.42 4.21 27.97
N ASP A 216 40.47 4.82 26.79
CA ASP A 216 41.05 6.16 26.63
C ASP A 216 40.23 7.24 27.34
N LEU A 217 38.90 7.15 27.28
CA LEU A 217 38.01 8.05 28.00
C LEU A 217 38.16 7.90 29.51
N GLU A 218 38.33 6.67 30.01
CA GLU A 218 38.65 6.40 31.42
C GLU A 218 39.98 7.06 31.83
N ARG A 219 41.05 6.84 31.06
CA ARG A 219 42.34 7.50 31.33
C ARG A 219 42.24 9.03 31.34
N ARG A 220 41.48 9.63 30.42
CA ARG A 220 41.26 11.09 30.41
C ARG A 220 40.48 11.57 31.62
N ARG A 221 39.52 10.78 32.11
CA ARG A 221 38.81 11.06 33.36
C ARG A 221 39.79 11.03 34.53
N ASP A 222 40.67 10.03 34.60
CA ASP A 222 41.69 9.93 35.66
C ASP A 222 42.69 11.10 35.63
N VAL A 223 43.12 11.54 34.45
CA VAL A 223 43.99 12.73 34.29
C VAL A 223 43.27 13.99 34.74
N ARG A 224 42.01 14.16 34.33
CA ARG A 224 41.20 15.33 34.73
C ARG A 224 40.93 15.33 36.22
N GLN A 225 40.66 14.17 36.80
CA GLN A 225 40.49 13.99 38.24
C GLN A 225 41.75 14.43 38.99
N ARG A 226 42.93 13.94 38.62
CA ARG A 226 44.20 14.37 39.23
C ARG A 226 44.45 15.88 39.12
N ALA A 227 44.15 16.48 37.98
CA ALA A 227 44.28 17.93 37.81
C ALA A 227 43.29 18.74 38.69
N ILE A 228 42.12 18.17 39.00
CA ILE A 228 41.16 18.77 39.93
C ILE A 228 41.67 18.64 41.37
N GLU A 229 42.16 17.46 41.75
CA GLU A 229 42.78 17.20 43.06
C GLU A 229 43.97 18.15 43.32
N GLU A 230 44.86 18.34 42.35
CA GLU A 230 45.98 19.30 42.45
C GLU A 230 45.51 20.76 42.66
N ARG A 231 44.44 21.17 41.98
CA ARG A 231 43.88 22.53 42.13
C ARG A 231 43.21 22.73 43.49
N LEU A 232 42.50 21.72 43.98
CA LEU A 232 41.88 21.75 45.30
C LEU A 232 42.95 21.75 46.41
N ALA A 233 44.04 20.99 46.23
CA ALA A 233 45.18 21.03 47.14
C ALA A 233 45.85 22.42 47.17
N ALA A 234 46.02 23.07 46.01
CA ALA A 234 46.54 24.43 45.93
C ALA A 234 45.63 25.49 46.59
N LEU A 235 44.33 25.20 46.74
CA LEU A 235 43.35 26.03 47.45
C LEU A 235 43.32 25.76 48.97
N GLY A 236 44.22 24.91 49.48
CA GLY A 236 44.35 24.61 50.91
C GLY A 236 43.58 23.37 51.39
N TRP A 237 42.96 22.60 50.48
CA TRP A 237 42.17 21.41 50.81
C TRP A 237 42.96 20.09 50.63
N GLY A 238 44.30 20.16 50.55
CA GLY A 238 45.15 19.00 50.27
C GLY A 238 45.15 17.95 51.39
N ASP A 239 45.21 18.41 52.64
CA ASP A 239 45.19 17.56 53.84
C ASP A 239 43.82 16.86 54.02
N GLU A 240 42.72 17.54 53.67
CA GLU A 240 41.37 16.97 53.66
C GLU A 240 41.19 15.95 52.53
N LEU A 241 41.85 16.14 51.38
CA LEU A 241 41.85 15.20 50.25
C LEU A 241 42.62 13.90 50.55
N GLU A 242 43.74 13.96 51.26
CA GLU A 242 44.46 12.75 51.72
C GLU A 242 43.72 12.00 52.82
N ARG A 243 42.89 12.69 53.61
CA ARG A 243 42.05 12.09 54.67
C ARG A 243 40.68 11.61 54.17
N LEU A 244 40.31 11.94 52.92
CA LEU A 244 39.07 11.46 52.31
C LEU A 244 39.16 9.94 52.06
N PRO A 245 38.22 9.13 52.58
CA PRO A 245 38.18 7.70 52.28
C PRO A 245 38.00 7.44 50.76
N PRO A 246 38.31 6.23 50.23
CA PRO A 246 38.14 5.84 48.81
C PRO A 246 36.69 5.91 48.27
N GLU A 247 35.76 6.42 49.07
CA GLU A 247 34.31 6.44 48.88
C GLU A 247 33.83 7.61 48.00
N TRP A 248 34.70 8.33 47.31
CA TRP A 248 34.26 9.27 46.26
C TRP A 248 33.38 8.57 45.20
N LEU A 249 33.59 7.28 44.97
CA LEU A 249 32.68 6.41 44.20
C LEU A 249 31.26 6.32 44.80
N ALA A 250 31.16 6.31 46.13
CA ALA A 250 29.88 6.28 46.84
C ALA A 250 29.12 7.62 46.74
N ILE A 251 29.83 8.75 46.70
CA ILE A 251 29.22 10.07 46.48
C ILE A 251 28.92 10.29 44.99
N ARG A 252 29.74 9.78 44.06
CA ARG A 252 29.47 9.83 42.62
C ARG A 252 28.15 9.14 42.29
N ASP A 253 27.99 7.90 42.75
CA ASP A 253 26.77 7.15 42.49
C ASP A 253 25.59 7.78 43.23
N GLY A 254 25.80 8.35 44.43
CA GLY A 254 24.80 9.16 45.13
C GLY A 254 24.42 10.47 44.41
N LEU A 255 25.36 11.15 43.77
CA LEU A 255 25.15 12.42 43.06
C LEU A 255 24.57 12.19 41.67
N VAL A 256 25.02 11.16 40.96
CA VAL A 256 24.40 10.69 39.71
C VAL A 256 23.01 10.16 40.03
N SER A 257 22.82 9.35 41.07
CA SER A 257 21.50 8.93 41.52
C SER A 257 20.65 10.13 41.93
N TYR A 258 21.19 11.14 42.60
CA TYR A 258 20.45 12.35 42.94
C TYR A 258 20.06 13.16 41.69
N MET A 259 20.97 13.35 40.72
CA MET A 259 20.71 14.07 39.48
C MET A 259 19.75 13.29 38.56
N THR A 260 19.90 11.97 38.47
CA THR A 260 18.99 11.07 37.76
C THR A 260 17.63 11.06 38.44
N ASN A 261 17.56 10.94 39.77
CA ASN A 261 16.31 11.01 40.52
C ASN A 261 15.67 12.40 40.40
N ALA A 262 16.45 13.48 40.40
CA ALA A 262 15.92 14.83 40.20
C ALA A 262 15.40 15.03 38.77
N GLN A 263 16.07 14.42 37.78
CA GLN A 263 15.63 14.41 36.39
C GLN A 263 14.38 13.54 36.19
N GLU A 264 14.34 12.34 36.79
CA GLU A 264 13.18 11.44 36.81
C GLU A 264 12.01 12.08 37.54
N MET A 265 12.22 12.73 38.69
CA MET A 265 11.19 13.47 39.41
C MET A 265 10.68 14.66 38.59
N ARG A 266 11.54 15.33 37.83
CA ARG A 266 11.14 16.41 36.92
C ARG A 266 10.29 15.86 35.77
N PHE A 267 10.74 14.82 35.07
CA PHE A 267 9.95 14.20 33.99
C PHE A 267 8.65 13.61 34.51
N ALA A 268 8.66 12.92 35.65
CA ALA A 268 7.44 12.44 36.29
C ALA A 268 6.50 13.57 36.72
N LYS A 269 7.01 14.78 36.97
CA LYS A 269 6.17 15.95 37.24
C LYS A 269 5.59 16.54 35.95
N GLU A 270 6.36 16.57 34.87
CA GLU A 270 5.89 16.94 33.52
C GLU A 270 4.84 15.94 33.01
N ASP A 271 5.04 14.64 33.20
CA ASP A 271 4.08 13.58 32.86
C ASP A 271 2.79 13.72 33.69
N ARG A 272 2.91 13.92 35.02
CA ARG A 272 1.76 14.20 35.90
C ARG A 272 1.00 15.46 35.47
N LEU A 273 1.68 16.48 34.95
CA LEU A 273 1.02 17.67 34.40
C LEU A 273 0.20 17.33 33.17
N HIS A 274 0.72 16.53 32.24
CA HIS A 274 -0.01 16.11 31.04
C HIS A 274 -1.24 15.25 31.39
N ASP A 275 -1.10 14.27 32.30
CA ASP A 275 -2.21 13.44 32.78
C ASP A 275 -3.31 14.30 33.46
N LEU A 276 -2.89 15.29 34.25
CA LEU A 276 -3.82 16.19 34.92
C LEU A 276 -4.48 17.15 33.95
N LEU A 277 -3.73 17.70 32.98
CA LEU A 277 -4.27 18.51 31.89
C LEU A 277 -5.31 17.73 31.11
N GLU A 278 -5.07 16.45 30.78
CA GLU A 278 -6.04 15.60 30.12
C GLU A 278 -7.33 15.44 30.92
N THR A 279 -7.20 15.30 32.24
CA THR A 279 -8.35 15.18 33.15
C THR A 279 -9.18 16.47 33.21
N VAL A 280 -8.54 17.65 33.26
CA VAL A 280 -9.24 18.95 33.41
C VAL A 280 -9.58 19.63 32.08
N TYR A 281 -9.03 19.16 30.96
CA TYR A 281 -9.24 19.75 29.63
C TYR A 281 -10.73 19.85 29.23
N PRO A 282 -11.60 18.86 29.51
CA PRO A 282 -13.04 18.98 29.24
C PRO A 282 -13.70 20.12 30.03
N ASP A 283 -13.31 20.35 31.29
CA ASP A 283 -13.81 21.46 32.11
C ASP A 283 -13.35 22.81 31.56
N PHE A 284 -12.09 22.88 31.13
CA PHE A 284 -11.56 24.05 30.44
C PHE A 284 -12.33 24.36 29.15
N CYS A 285 -12.58 23.35 28.30
CA CYS A 285 -13.39 23.51 27.08
C CYS A 285 -14.82 23.98 27.38
N ARG A 286 -15.42 23.50 28.47
CA ARG A 286 -16.75 23.94 28.94
C ARG A 286 -16.77 25.40 29.42
N SER A 287 -15.66 25.91 29.93
CA SER A 287 -15.54 27.33 30.32
C SER A 287 -15.53 28.30 29.12
N LYS A 288 -15.26 27.79 27.91
CA LYS A 288 -15.19 28.56 26.67
C LYS A 288 -16.48 28.39 25.85
N PRO A 289 -16.75 29.28 24.88
CA PRO A 289 -17.90 29.12 23.98
C PRO A 289 -17.90 27.75 23.28
N PHE A 290 -19.08 27.16 23.10
CA PHE A 290 -19.25 25.89 22.37
C PHE A 290 -18.61 26.00 20.98
N ARG A 291 -17.82 24.99 20.58
CA ARG A 291 -17.06 24.97 19.31
C ARG A 291 -16.00 26.09 19.15
N ALA A 292 -15.48 26.62 20.25
CA ALA A 292 -14.28 27.45 20.20
C ALA A 292 -13.09 26.63 19.63
N ILE A 293 -12.27 27.27 18.79
CA ILE A 293 -11.01 26.67 18.31
C ILE A 293 -9.96 26.90 19.40
N LEU A 294 -9.63 25.83 20.14
CA LEU A 294 -8.75 25.91 21.30
C LEU A 294 -7.46 25.09 21.06
N PRO A 295 -6.32 25.54 21.61
CA PRO A 295 -5.07 24.80 21.60
C PRO A 295 -5.21 23.49 22.37
N GLY A 296 -4.44 22.50 21.91
CA GLY A 296 -4.40 21.20 22.56
C GLY A 296 -3.62 21.15 23.86
N ILE A 297 -3.65 20.00 24.52
CA ILE A 297 -2.96 19.77 25.80
C ILE A 297 -1.46 20.09 25.68
N GLY A 298 -0.80 19.63 24.61
CA GLY A 298 0.60 19.93 24.37
C GLY A 298 0.92 21.42 24.18
N ASP A 299 0.05 22.19 23.52
CA ASP A 299 0.21 23.65 23.40
C ASP A 299 -0.08 24.37 24.72
N LEU A 300 -1.14 23.97 25.44
CA LEU A 300 -1.50 24.53 26.74
C LEU A 300 -0.40 24.31 27.79
N ALA A 301 0.30 23.18 27.76
CA ALA A 301 1.44 22.91 28.63
C ALA A 301 2.58 23.93 28.46
N THR A 302 2.66 24.61 27.31
CA THR A 302 3.65 25.66 27.04
C THR A 302 3.17 27.07 27.41
N ALA A 303 1.93 27.22 27.87
CA ALA A 303 1.38 28.52 28.22
C ALA A 303 2.10 29.09 29.46
N PRO A 304 2.45 30.39 29.49
CA PRO A 304 3.20 31.00 30.60
C PRO A 304 2.59 30.74 31.98
N ALA A 305 1.26 30.84 32.11
CA ALA A 305 0.55 30.59 33.36
C ALA A 305 0.66 29.13 33.85
N ILE A 306 0.78 28.18 32.92
CA ILE A 306 0.93 26.75 33.23
C ILE A 306 2.38 26.42 33.57
N THR A 307 3.35 27.03 32.86
CA THR A 307 4.76 26.88 33.20
C THR A 307 5.09 27.51 34.55
N GLU A 308 4.50 28.66 34.88
CA GLU A 308 4.67 29.33 36.18
C GLU A 308 4.05 28.47 37.32
N PHE A 309 2.84 27.96 37.13
CA PHE A 309 2.22 27.00 38.06
C PHE A 309 3.09 25.75 38.28
N LEU A 310 3.66 25.22 37.20
CA LEU A 310 4.55 24.06 37.27
C LEU A 310 5.84 24.41 38.04
N ASP A 311 6.45 25.55 37.78
CA ASP A 311 7.71 25.98 38.41
C ASP A 311 7.55 26.31 39.90
N GLU A 312 6.42 26.91 40.28
CA GLU A 312 6.10 27.27 41.68
C GLU A 312 5.75 26.06 42.55
N THR A 313 5.21 24.99 41.96
CA THR A 313 4.86 23.77 42.72
C THR A 313 6.14 22.96 43.02
N PRO A 314 6.46 22.59 44.26
CA PRO A 314 7.60 21.71 44.55
C PRO A 314 7.47 20.32 43.90
N SER A 315 8.56 19.70 43.44
CA SER A 315 8.51 18.41 42.72
C SER A 315 7.94 17.22 43.52
N VAL A 316 7.93 17.33 44.85
CA VAL A 316 7.46 16.30 45.79
C VAL A 316 5.95 16.42 46.06
N GLU A 317 5.34 17.56 45.75
CA GLU A 317 3.91 17.80 45.96
C GLU A 317 3.08 17.30 44.76
N GLU A 318 1.83 16.91 45.03
CA GLU A 318 0.88 16.54 43.98
C GLU A 318 0.30 17.79 43.31
N LEU A 319 0.18 17.77 41.98
CA LEU A 319 -0.48 18.83 41.23
C LEU A 319 -2.00 18.77 41.50
N SER A 320 -2.59 19.89 41.90
CA SER A 320 -4.02 19.99 42.15
C SER A 320 -4.80 20.34 40.88
N ALA A 321 -5.91 19.62 40.64
CA ALA A 321 -6.84 19.91 39.53
C ALA A 321 -7.42 21.34 39.60
N ASP A 322 -7.81 21.79 40.80
CA ASP A 322 -8.35 23.13 41.03
C ASP A 322 -7.28 24.21 40.78
N GLY A 323 -6.04 23.94 41.19
CA GLY A 323 -4.90 24.83 40.95
C GLY A 323 -4.63 24.99 39.45
N LEU A 324 -4.65 23.88 38.71
CA LEU A 324 -4.44 23.87 37.27
C LEU A 324 -5.58 24.54 36.50
N LEU A 325 -6.85 24.31 36.89
CA LEU A 325 -8.01 25.00 36.31
C LEU A 325 -7.94 26.52 36.54
N ASN A 326 -7.49 26.95 37.72
CA ASN A 326 -7.26 28.37 37.98
C ASN A 326 -6.16 28.93 37.07
N ALA A 327 -5.02 28.23 36.94
CA ALA A 327 -3.95 28.63 36.03
C ALA A 327 -4.44 28.73 34.57
N LEU A 328 -5.21 27.75 34.08
CA LEU A 328 -5.83 27.78 32.76
C LEU A 328 -6.78 28.99 32.57
N SER A 329 -7.49 29.41 33.62
CA SER A 329 -8.38 30.56 33.58
C SER A 329 -7.65 31.90 33.46
N THR A 330 -6.39 31.96 33.90
CA THR A 330 -5.55 33.17 33.84
C THR A 330 -4.85 33.37 32.50
N ILE A 331 -4.89 32.38 31.59
CA ILE A 331 -4.29 32.49 30.27
C ILE A 331 -4.96 33.65 29.48
N PRO A 332 -4.20 34.65 29.03
CA PRO A 332 -4.75 35.81 28.33
C PRO A 332 -5.27 35.44 26.93
N GLN A 333 -6.24 36.19 26.42
CA GLN A 333 -6.80 35.96 25.08
C GLN A 333 -5.73 36.02 23.97
N SER A 334 -4.70 36.87 24.15
CA SER A 334 -3.59 37.01 23.21
C SER A 334 -2.83 35.71 22.95
N PHE A 335 -2.72 34.82 23.95
CA PHE A 335 -2.08 33.51 23.78
C PHE A 335 -2.82 32.66 22.73
N PHE A 336 -4.15 32.63 22.80
CA PHE A 336 -4.98 31.88 21.86
C PHE A 336 -4.92 32.49 20.45
N ASP A 337 -4.94 33.82 20.36
CA ASP A 337 -4.87 34.54 19.09
C ASP A 337 -3.50 34.35 18.41
N GLU A 338 -2.41 34.43 19.18
CA GLU A 338 -1.03 34.18 18.71
C GLU A 338 -0.83 32.73 18.28
N TRP A 339 -1.34 31.77 19.06
CA TRP A 339 -1.30 30.35 18.72
C TRP A 339 -2.00 30.09 17.39
N GLN A 340 -3.23 30.58 17.22
CA GLN A 340 -3.99 30.38 15.98
C GLN A 340 -3.31 31.06 14.79
N ALA A 341 -2.78 32.28 14.96
CA ALA A 341 -2.06 33.00 13.91
C ALA A 341 -0.78 32.28 13.49
N ARG A 342 -0.02 31.72 14.44
CA ARG A 342 1.16 30.88 14.17
C ARG A 342 0.76 29.65 13.34
N CYS A 343 -0.22 28.88 13.81
CA CYS A 343 -0.66 27.67 13.12
C CYS A 343 -1.17 27.98 11.70
N GLU A 344 -1.91 29.08 11.52
CA GLU A 344 -2.38 29.54 10.22
C GLU A 344 -1.20 29.89 9.30
N GLN A 345 -0.19 30.60 9.79
CA GLN A 345 1.00 30.96 9.01
C GLN A 345 1.81 29.72 8.58
N GLU A 346 1.93 28.73 9.44
CA GLU A 346 2.58 27.46 9.11
C GLU A 346 1.79 26.68 8.05
N LEU A 347 0.46 26.61 8.16
CA LEU A 347 -0.40 25.98 7.12
C LEU A 347 -0.30 26.72 5.77
N LEU A 348 -0.29 28.05 5.78
CA LEU A 348 -0.11 28.84 4.56
C LEU A 348 1.22 28.52 3.88
N THR A 349 2.29 28.39 4.66
CA THR A 349 3.62 28.00 4.17
C THR A 349 3.60 26.60 3.58
N LEU A 350 2.99 25.64 4.27
CA LEU A 350 2.85 24.25 3.83
C LEU A 350 2.08 24.15 2.49
N VAL A 351 0.94 24.84 2.38
CA VAL A 351 0.15 24.88 1.14
C VAL A 351 0.93 25.56 0.02
N GLN A 352 1.63 26.67 0.31
CA GLN A 352 2.43 27.39 -0.66
C GLN A 352 3.58 26.54 -1.22
N GLU A 353 4.26 25.77 -0.37
CA GLU A 353 5.29 24.82 -0.78
C GLU A 353 4.70 23.67 -1.59
N HIS A 354 3.55 23.13 -1.18
CA HIS A 354 2.87 22.06 -1.90
C HIS A 354 2.49 22.48 -3.32
N LEU A 355 1.86 23.65 -3.49
CA LEU A 355 1.48 24.20 -4.80
C LEU A 355 2.68 24.55 -5.69
N GLN A 356 3.88 24.76 -5.12
CA GLN A 356 5.11 24.93 -5.90
C GLN A 356 5.65 23.61 -6.44
N ARG A 357 5.48 22.52 -5.68
CA ARG A 357 5.95 21.18 -6.05
C ARG A 357 4.97 20.46 -6.98
N ASP A 358 3.68 20.58 -6.70
CA ASP A 358 2.60 19.97 -7.48
C ASP A 358 1.93 20.99 -8.41
N LEU A 359 2.39 21.00 -9.66
CA LEU A 359 1.88 21.88 -10.71
C LEU A 359 0.40 21.61 -11.04
N LEU A 360 -0.08 20.39 -10.85
CA LEU A 360 -1.42 19.97 -11.22
C LEU A 360 -2.47 20.56 -10.27
N THR A 361 -2.24 20.40 -8.97
CA THR A 361 -3.08 20.99 -7.93
C THR A 361 -3.08 22.52 -8.03
N ARG A 362 -1.94 23.11 -8.41
CA ARG A 362 -1.84 24.55 -8.69
C ARG A 362 -2.63 25.01 -9.91
N VAL A 363 -2.66 24.24 -11.01
CA VAL A 363 -3.46 24.55 -12.20
C VAL A 363 -4.95 24.41 -11.90
N LEU A 364 -5.35 23.31 -11.24
CA LEU A 364 -6.74 23.05 -10.84
C LEU A 364 -7.33 24.17 -9.99
N LEU A 365 -6.59 24.60 -8.97
CA LEU A 365 -7.05 25.65 -8.07
C LEU A 365 -6.85 27.07 -8.64
N GLY A 366 -6.00 27.24 -9.67
CA GLY A 366 -5.70 28.56 -10.25
C GLY A 366 -5.05 29.55 -9.28
N ILE A 367 -4.56 29.08 -8.13
CA ILE A 367 -4.03 29.94 -7.05
C ILE A 367 -2.54 30.17 -7.27
N ARG A 368 -2.16 31.45 -7.44
CA ARG A 368 -0.75 31.86 -7.57
C ARG A 368 -0.15 32.29 -6.23
N THR A 369 -0.96 32.84 -5.34
CA THR A 369 -0.57 33.35 -4.03
C THR A 369 -1.52 32.79 -2.98
N VAL A 370 -0.99 32.04 -2.03
CA VAL A 370 -1.77 31.47 -0.93
C VAL A 370 -2.04 32.57 0.11
N THR A 371 -3.30 32.68 0.52
CA THR A 371 -3.73 33.63 1.56
C THR A 371 -4.62 32.93 2.58
N SER A 372 -4.95 33.61 3.68
CA SER A 372 -5.94 33.15 4.65
C SER A 372 -7.27 32.68 4.01
N LYS A 373 -7.68 33.31 2.90
CA LYS A 373 -8.87 32.91 2.14
C LYS A 373 -8.71 31.54 1.45
N THR A 374 -7.50 31.18 1.04
CA THR A 374 -7.18 29.89 0.41
C THR A 374 -7.45 28.72 1.34
N LEU A 375 -7.12 28.85 2.64
CA LEU A 375 -7.38 27.80 3.63
C LEU A 375 -8.89 27.52 3.81
N ARG A 376 -9.75 28.50 3.48
CA ARG A 376 -11.21 28.42 3.66
C ARG A 376 -11.95 27.91 2.42
N LEU A 377 -11.23 27.48 1.38
CA LEU A 377 -11.82 26.87 0.19
C LEU A 377 -12.26 25.44 0.49
N ALA A 378 -13.41 25.03 -0.05
CA ALA A 378 -13.96 23.68 0.12
C ALA A 378 -13.05 22.60 -0.49
N SER A 379 -12.20 22.98 -1.44
CA SER A 379 -11.27 22.10 -2.15
C SER A 379 -9.94 21.88 -1.41
N ILE A 380 -9.59 22.72 -0.42
CA ILE A 380 -8.34 22.56 0.35
C ILE A 380 -8.62 21.70 1.58
N VAL A 381 -7.97 20.54 1.63
CA VAL A 381 -8.09 19.58 2.73
C VAL A 381 -6.72 19.15 3.25
N PHE A 382 -6.70 18.78 4.53
CA PHE A 382 -5.52 18.35 5.27
C PHE A 382 -5.77 16.97 5.87
N GLY A 383 -4.70 16.21 6.09
CA GLY A 383 -4.73 14.95 6.85
C GLY A 383 -3.64 14.94 7.92
N THR A 384 -3.57 13.87 8.70
CA THR A 384 -2.46 13.59 9.63
C THR A 384 -1.71 12.35 9.20
N HIS A 385 -0.45 12.18 9.62
CA HIS A 385 0.37 11.01 9.24
C HIS A 385 -0.23 9.66 9.62
N ASN A 386 -0.99 9.63 10.72
CA ASN A 386 -1.66 8.43 11.25
C ASN A 386 -3.13 8.31 10.78
N GLY A 387 -3.69 9.35 10.18
CA GLY A 387 -5.11 9.45 9.82
C GLY A 387 -5.42 9.14 8.36
N SER A 388 -6.40 8.26 8.13
CA SER A 388 -6.93 8.01 6.76
C SER A 388 -7.94 9.06 6.29
N ALA A 389 -8.38 9.97 7.16
CA ALA A 389 -9.46 10.94 6.91
C ALA A 389 -8.92 12.35 6.62
N SER A 390 -9.48 13.03 5.62
CA SER A 390 -9.22 14.46 5.34
C SER A 390 -10.16 15.37 6.16
N VAL A 391 -9.66 16.51 6.58
CA VAL A 391 -10.39 17.56 7.30
C VAL A 391 -10.08 18.93 6.71
N HIS A 392 -10.99 19.88 6.90
CA HIS A 392 -10.83 21.26 6.45
C HIS A 392 -10.22 22.15 7.54
N TYR A 393 -9.78 23.36 7.17
CA TYR A 393 -9.49 24.40 8.15
C TYR A 393 -10.80 25.00 8.70
N PRO A 394 -10.93 25.30 9.99
CA PRO A 394 -9.90 25.23 11.04
C PRO A 394 -9.82 23.89 11.79
N GLU A 395 -10.58 22.86 11.40
CA GLU A 395 -10.68 21.58 12.11
C GLU A 395 -9.35 20.84 12.21
N ILE A 396 -8.46 21.00 11.23
CA ILE A 396 -7.09 20.46 11.27
C ILE A 396 -6.30 20.91 12.52
N LEU A 397 -6.61 22.08 13.09
CA LEU A 397 -5.98 22.58 14.30
C LEU A 397 -6.36 21.78 15.55
N LEU A 398 -7.51 21.08 15.50
CA LEU A 398 -8.03 20.29 16.61
C LEU A 398 -7.61 18.82 16.53
N MET A 399 -7.03 18.37 15.41
CA MET A 399 -6.76 16.95 15.17
C MET A 399 -5.74 16.34 16.14
N SER A 400 -4.75 17.12 16.59
CA SER A 400 -3.78 16.67 17.61
C SER A 400 -4.43 16.29 18.92
N ASN A 401 -5.60 16.86 19.27
CA ASN A 401 -6.33 16.50 20.49
C ASN A 401 -6.92 15.09 20.46
N TYR A 402 -7.16 14.55 19.26
CA TYR A 402 -7.82 13.26 19.09
C TYR A 402 -6.85 12.12 18.79
N ASP A 403 -5.58 12.43 18.50
CA ASP A 403 -4.52 11.45 18.29
C ASP A 403 -3.76 11.22 19.60
N GLU A 404 -3.88 10.02 20.18
CA GLU A 404 -3.21 9.66 21.45
C GLU A 404 -1.69 9.84 21.39
N GLU A 405 -1.06 9.67 20.23
CA GLU A 405 0.40 9.80 20.09
C GLU A 405 0.87 11.26 20.00
N GLU A 406 -0.01 12.16 19.55
CA GLU A 406 0.31 13.58 19.31
C GLU A 406 -0.33 14.53 20.34
N ARG A 407 -1.27 14.06 21.17
CA ARG A 407 -2.03 14.86 22.16
C ARG A 407 -1.15 15.63 23.15
N HIS A 408 -0.01 15.07 23.53
CA HIS A 408 0.93 15.72 24.48
C HIS A 408 1.95 16.63 23.80
N ARG A 409 1.96 16.71 22.47
CA ARG A 409 2.88 17.56 21.73
C ARG A 409 2.22 18.88 21.32
N PRO A 410 2.96 20.00 21.33
CA PRO A 410 2.47 21.23 20.72
C PRO A 410 2.14 21.01 19.24
N TRP A 411 1.09 21.68 18.75
CA TRP A 411 0.70 21.57 17.34
C TRP A 411 1.86 22.00 16.42
N SER A 412 2.16 21.18 15.41
CA SER A 412 3.20 21.42 14.40
C SER A 412 2.76 20.88 13.04
N ILE A 413 3.21 21.54 11.96
CA ILE A 413 3.05 21.04 10.59
C ILE A 413 3.71 19.67 10.33
N ASP A 414 4.64 19.23 11.18
CA ASP A 414 5.23 17.89 11.10
C ASP A 414 4.20 16.78 11.26
N SER A 415 3.04 17.08 11.85
CA SER A 415 1.92 16.16 12.00
C SER A 415 0.90 16.23 10.85
N VAL A 416 1.03 17.22 9.95
CA VAL A 416 0.04 17.58 8.92
C VAL A 416 0.50 17.17 7.53
N VAL A 417 -0.37 16.50 6.79
CA VAL A 417 -0.12 16.03 5.42
C VAL A 417 -1.10 16.69 4.46
N ILE A 418 -0.58 17.15 3.32
CA ILE A 418 -1.40 17.54 2.17
C ILE A 418 -1.37 16.40 1.15
N ASP A 419 -2.55 15.83 0.90
CA ASP A 419 -2.76 14.76 -0.07
C ASP A 419 -3.40 15.34 -1.34
N ALA A 420 -2.63 15.33 -2.43
CA ALA A 420 -3.06 15.85 -3.72
C ALA A 420 -4.26 15.08 -4.30
N GLU A 421 -4.36 13.76 -4.05
CA GLU A 421 -5.52 12.96 -4.49
C GLU A 421 -6.80 13.45 -3.79
N LYS A 422 -6.69 13.74 -2.48
CA LYS A 422 -7.83 14.22 -1.69
C LYS A 422 -8.24 15.63 -2.05
N ILE A 423 -7.29 16.52 -2.35
CA ILE A 423 -7.61 17.86 -2.88
C ILE A 423 -8.32 17.75 -4.22
N ARG A 424 -7.83 16.90 -5.13
CA ARG A 424 -8.49 16.65 -6.43
C ARG A 424 -9.88 16.10 -6.27
N HIS A 425 -10.06 15.15 -5.36
CA HIS A 425 -11.37 14.61 -5.04
C HIS A 425 -12.30 15.69 -4.49
N ALA A 426 -11.79 16.56 -3.61
CA ALA A 426 -12.56 17.70 -3.09
C ALA A 426 -12.94 18.70 -4.19
N CYS A 427 -12.06 18.98 -5.16
CA CYS A 427 -12.41 19.75 -6.36
C CYS A 427 -13.55 19.09 -7.13
N HIS A 428 -13.46 17.78 -7.39
CA HIS A 428 -14.49 17.05 -8.12
C HIS A 428 -15.85 17.06 -7.41
N VAL A 429 -15.87 16.93 -6.08
CA VAL A 429 -17.09 17.04 -5.27
C VAL A 429 -17.74 18.41 -5.45
N VAL A 430 -16.94 19.49 -5.42
CA VAL A 430 -17.42 20.86 -5.63
C VAL A 430 -17.92 21.09 -7.06
N GLU A 431 -17.22 20.57 -8.07
CA GLU A 431 -17.59 20.69 -9.48
C GLU A 431 -18.91 19.98 -9.82
N LEU A 432 -19.19 18.83 -9.18
CA LEU A 432 -20.43 18.09 -9.39
C LEU A 432 -21.68 18.88 -8.95
N GLU A 433 -21.54 19.84 -8.02
CA GLU A 433 -22.60 20.77 -7.61
C GLU A 433 -22.71 21.98 -8.57
N GLY A 434 -21.80 22.09 -9.55
CA GLY A 434 -21.71 23.24 -10.44
C GLY A 434 -21.01 24.46 -9.83
N ALA A 435 -20.38 24.31 -8.67
CA ALA A 435 -19.59 25.35 -8.02
C ALA A 435 -18.14 25.36 -8.53
N ASP A 436 -17.48 26.52 -8.48
CA ASP A 436 -16.08 26.65 -8.91
C ASP A 436 -15.12 26.33 -7.75
N PRO A 437 -14.29 25.26 -7.83
CA PRO A 437 -13.31 24.87 -6.79
C PRO A 437 -12.36 25.98 -6.34
N ARG A 438 -12.15 26.98 -7.21
CA ARG A 438 -11.21 28.08 -6.99
C ARG A 438 -11.79 29.15 -6.06
N THR A 439 -13.10 29.17 -5.88
CA THR A 439 -13.81 30.23 -5.15
C THR A 439 -14.81 29.71 -4.11
N ALA A 440 -15.30 28.47 -4.28
CA ALA A 440 -16.25 27.84 -3.38
C ALA A 440 -15.68 27.72 -1.97
N ARG A 441 -16.36 28.33 -1.00
CA ARG A 441 -15.94 28.26 0.40
C ARG A 441 -16.57 27.06 1.08
N ILE A 442 -15.90 26.57 2.12
CA ILE A 442 -16.42 25.50 2.99
C ILE A 442 -17.83 25.86 3.49
N LYS A 443 -18.03 27.10 3.92
CA LYS A 443 -19.33 27.60 4.41
C LYS A 443 -20.42 27.55 3.34
N ASP A 444 -20.09 27.87 2.09
CA ASP A 444 -21.05 27.87 0.99
C ASP A 444 -21.51 26.43 0.71
N MET A 445 -20.58 25.47 0.71
CA MET A 445 -20.89 24.04 0.55
C MET A 445 -21.63 23.47 1.77
N ASP A 446 -21.34 23.93 2.98
CA ASP A 446 -22.09 23.55 4.20
C ASP A 446 -23.55 24.03 4.15
N GLU A 447 -23.80 25.23 3.64
CA GLU A 447 -25.15 25.78 3.45
C GLU A 447 -25.91 25.05 2.34
N LEU A 448 -25.22 24.66 1.27
CA LEU A 448 -25.80 23.87 0.17
C LEU A 448 -26.10 22.44 0.59
N ASP A 449 -25.28 21.83 1.46
CA ASP A 449 -25.36 20.43 1.94
C ASP A 449 -25.63 19.40 0.82
N PRO A 450 -24.79 19.28 -0.24
CA PRO A 450 -25.05 18.36 -1.33
C PRO A 450 -24.82 16.90 -0.95
N TRP A 451 -25.54 16.00 -1.61
CA TRP A 451 -25.47 14.55 -1.41
C TRP A 451 -25.09 13.84 -2.71
N TYR A 452 -24.42 12.70 -2.57
CA TYR A 452 -23.81 11.97 -3.68
C TYR A 452 -24.05 10.47 -3.55
N TYR A 453 -23.89 9.74 -4.65
CA TYR A 453 -23.92 8.28 -4.65
C TYR A 453 -22.92 7.71 -5.65
N HIS A 454 -22.69 6.40 -5.59
CA HIS A 454 -21.87 5.68 -6.57
C HIS A 454 -22.80 4.91 -7.51
N PRO A 455 -22.84 5.24 -8.82
CA PRO A 455 -23.68 4.54 -9.79
C PRO A 455 -23.32 3.05 -9.94
N ASP A 456 -22.07 2.69 -9.63
CA ASP A 456 -21.56 1.32 -9.75
C ASP A 456 -21.88 0.45 -8.52
N ASP A 457 -22.35 1.05 -7.40
CA ASP A 457 -22.73 0.30 -6.21
C ASP A 457 -24.07 -0.42 -6.51
N SER A 458 -24.08 -1.76 -6.40
CA SER A 458 -25.31 -2.55 -6.56
C SER A 458 -26.32 -2.17 -5.48
N GLU A 459 -27.58 -1.94 -5.89
CA GLU A 459 -28.68 -1.81 -4.95
C GLU A 459 -28.74 -3.05 -4.03
N ASP A 460 -29.10 -2.83 -2.78
CA ASP A 460 -29.24 -3.94 -1.84
C ASP A 460 -30.43 -4.85 -2.23
N GLN A 461 -30.60 -5.96 -1.51
CA GLN A 461 -31.69 -6.91 -1.73
C GLN A 461 -33.12 -6.30 -1.62
N HIS A 462 -33.25 -5.05 -1.17
CA HIS A 462 -34.50 -4.30 -1.07
C HIS A 462 -34.60 -3.14 -2.08
N GLY A 463 -33.64 -3.01 -3.02
CA GLY A 463 -33.60 -1.93 -4.00
C GLY A 463 -33.16 -0.58 -3.40
N MET A 464 -32.45 -0.58 -2.27
CA MET A 464 -31.98 0.65 -1.63
C MET A 464 -30.58 1.02 -2.13
N ARG A 465 -30.36 2.31 -2.32
CA ARG A 465 -29.08 2.91 -2.73
C ARG A 465 -28.42 3.63 -1.56
N VAL A 466 -27.12 3.43 -1.39
CA VAL A 466 -26.32 4.16 -0.39
C VAL A 466 -25.98 5.56 -0.92
N VAL A 467 -26.38 6.57 -0.17
CA VAL A 467 -26.10 7.98 -0.44
C VAL A 467 -25.19 8.56 0.63
N TYR A 468 -24.39 9.53 0.23
CA TYR A 468 -23.28 10.05 0.99
C TYR A 468 -23.29 11.58 1.01
N PRO A 469 -23.17 12.19 2.19
CA PRO A 469 -23.04 13.63 2.32
C PRO A 469 -21.69 14.15 1.80
N TRP A 470 -21.64 15.43 1.38
CA TRP A 470 -20.43 16.02 0.80
C TRP A 470 -19.22 15.98 1.73
N ARG A 471 -19.38 16.37 3.02
CA ARG A 471 -18.29 16.33 4.01
C ARG A 471 -17.77 14.91 4.23
N TYR A 472 -18.65 13.91 4.16
CA TYR A 472 -18.25 12.51 4.24
C TYR A 472 -17.40 12.11 3.04
N LYS A 473 -17.77 12.54 1.83
CA LYS A 473 -17.00 12.21 0.62
C LYS A 473 -15.65 12.90 0.56
N VAL A 474 -15.61 14.18 0.88
CA VAL A 474 -14.33 14.91 0.95
C VAL A 474 -13.40 14.29 2.00
N ARG A 475 -13.93 13.81 3.13
CA ARG A 475 -13.18 13.15 4.21
C ARG A 475 -12.66 11.75 3.85
N MET A 476 -13.47 10.92 3.20
CA MET A 476 -13.15 9.50 2.96
C MET A 476 -12.57 9.24 1.57
N GLY A 477 -12.75 10.16 0.62
CA GLY A 477 -12.43 9.94 -0.79
C GLY A 477 -13.44 9.04 -1.52
N SER A 478 -13.22 8.82 -2.82
CA SER A 478 -14.01 7.89 -3.64
C SER A 478 -13.42 6.47 -3.75
N TYR A 479 -12.15 6.27 -3.38
CA TYR A 479 -11.41 5.02 -3.60
C TYR A 479 -11.52 4.50 -5.05
N GLY A 480 -11.47 5.42 -6.03
CA GLY A 480 -11.55 5.10 -7.46
C GLY A 480 -12.94 4.77 -8.00
N ARG A 481 -13.99 4.93 -7.19
CA ARG A 481 -15.38 4.75 -7.64
C ARG A 481 -15.95 6.02 -8.25
N ARG A 482 -16.74 5.90 -9.32
CA ARG A 482 -17.41 7.05 -9.95
C ARG A 482 -18.39 7.66 -8.96
N LEU A 483 -18.27 8.97 -8.72
CA LEU A 483 -19.21 9.72 -7.89
C LEU A 483 -20.23 10.43 -8.79
N ALA A 484 -21.50 10.41 -8.39
CA ALA A 484 -22.57 11.13 -9.06
C ALA A 484 -23.35 11.98 -8.05
N TYR A 485 -23.82 13.13 -8.53
CA TYR A 485 -24.71 13.99 -7.78
C TYR A 485 -26.08 13.33 -7.57
N LEU A 486 -26.64 13.46 -6.37
CA LEU A 486 -27.98 12.98 -6.04
C LEU A 486 -29.03 14.03 -6.44
N SER A 487 -30.16 13.65 -7.04
CA SER A 487 -31.17 14.63 -7.48
C SER A 487 -31.67 15.51 -6.32
N HIS A 488 -32.26 16.67 -6.63
CA HIS A 488 -32.72 17.61 -5.61
C HIS A 488 -33.79 16.97 -4.70
N GLU A 489 -34.70 16.19 -5.30
CA GLU A 489 -35.78 15.48 -4.64
C GLU A 489 -35.25 14.37 -3.73
N GLU A 490 -34.31 13.55 -4.23
CA GLU A 490 -33.67 12.49 -3.44
C GLU A 490 -32.78 13.06 -2.33
N THR A 491 -32.13 14.19 -2.58
CA THR A 491 -31.34 14.93 -1.58
C THR A 491 -32.23 15.43 -0.45
N LYS A 492 -33.42 15.94 -0.75
CA LYS A 492 -34.40 16.33 0.29
C LYS A 492 -34.81 15.15 1.15
N ILE A 493 -35.09 13.99 0.54
CA ILE A 493 -35.40 12.75 1.27
C ILE A 493 -34.22 12.33 2.16
N ALA A 494 -33.00 12.37 1.63
CA ALA A 494 -31.80 12.03 2.38
C ALA A 494 -31.60 12.96 3.59
N ARG A 495 -31.81 14.27 3.43
CA ARG A 495 -31.72 15.26 4.53
C ARG A 495 -32.78 15.04 5.60
N ASP A 496 -34.04 14.86 5.20
CA ASP A 496 -35.14 14.65 6.13
C ASP A 496 -34.87 13.41 7.00
N ARG A 497 -34.45 12.30 6.36
CA ARG A 497 -34.05 11.08 7.06
C ARG A 497 -32.80 11.26 7.91
N HIS A 498 -31.80 11.99 7.43
CA HIS A 498 -30.59 12.25 8.19
C HIS A 498 -30.86 12.99 9.50
N ILE A 499 -31.93 13.79 9.53
CA ILE A 499 -32.36 14.55 10.70
C ILE A 499 -33.30 13.73 11.59
N SER A 500 -34.20 12.92 11.00
CA SER A 500 -35.23 12.18 11.75
C SER A 500 -34.80 10.80 12.25
N ASP A 501 -33.87 10.14 11.57
CA ASP A 501 -33.44 8.79 11.95
C ASP A 501 -32.65 8.86 13.28
N PRO A 502 -32.80 7.88 14.18
CA PRO A 502 -32.07 7.84 15.44
C PRO A 502 -30.55 7.95 15.22
N TRP A 503 -29.93 8.91 15.89
CA TRP A 503 -28.51 9.22 15.72
C TRP A 503 -27.73 8.88 16.98
N ILE A 504 -27.05 7.74 16.95
CA ILE A 504 -26.21 7.27 18.07
C ILE A 504 -24.77 7.66 17.81
N VAL A 505 -24.31 8.71 18.49
CA VAL A 505 -22.91 9.12 18.57
C VAL A 505 -22.30 8.63 19.87
N ARG A 506 -21.11 8.03 19.80
CA ARG A 506 -20.27 7.70 20.96
C ARG A 506 -19.05 8.61 20.97
N PHE A 507 -18.85 9.28 22.09
CA PHE A 507 -17.70 10.14 22.35
C PHE A 507 -17.35 10.11 23.84
N SER A 508 -16.07 10.33 24.11
CA SER A 508 -15.45 10.48 25.43
C SER A 508 -14.45 11.64 25.37
N ASN A 509 -14.36 12.45 26.43
CA ASN A 509 -13.52 13.66 26.48
C ASN A 509 -13.75 14.64 25.31
N SER A 510 -15.01 14.81 24.88
CA SER A 510 -15.40 15.73 23.81
C SER A 510 -16.33 16.82 24.38
N ASP A 511 -17.04 17.54 23.52
CA ASP A 511 -17.97 18.58 23.91
C ASP A 511 -19.26 18.45 23.11
N ALA A 512 -20.37 18.20 23.81
CA ALA A 512 -21.70 18.12 23.24
C ALA A 512 -22.67 19.02 24.00
N HIS A 513 -23.46 19.81 23.27
CA HIS A 513 -24.46 20.71 23.79
C HIS A 513 -25.86 20.13 23.57
N CYS A 514 -26.68 20.07 24.62
CA CYS A 514 -28.08 19.69 24.50
C CYS A 514 -28.82 20.73 23.65
N ALA A 515 -29.66 20.33 22.69
CA ALA A 515 -30.41 21.29 21.89
C ALA A 515 -31.62 21.88 22.66
N HIS A 516 -32.03 21.22 23.74
CA HIS A 516 -33.22 21.56 24.53
C HIS A 516 -32.93 22.41 25.77
N CYS A 517 -31.66 22.51 26.19
CA CYS A 517 -31.24 23.35 27.32
C CYS A 517 -29.78 23.80 27.18
N VAL A 518 -29.25 24.50 28.19
CA VAL A 518 -27.87 25.02 28.20
C VAL A 518 -26.81 23.99 28.62
N SER A 519 -27.20 22.75 28.92
CA SER A 519 -26.30 21.73 29.46
C SER A 519 -25.31 21.22 28.42
N ARG A 520 -24.06 21.03 28.83
CA ARG A 520 -22.97 20.47 28.02
C ARG A 520 -22.39 19.22 28.65
N PHE A 521 -21.96 18.27 27.83
CA PHE A 521 -21.53 16.94 28.22
C PHE A 521 -20.21 16.57 27.55
N ALA A 522 -19.29 15.98 28.32
CA ALA A 522 -18.06 15.42 27.78
C ALA A 522 -18.16 13.93 27.42
N GLU A 523 -19.16 13.25 27.99
CA GLU A 523 -19.41 11.82 27.79
C GLU A 523 -20.78 11.61 27.15
N SER A 524 -20.80 10.76 26.12
CA SER A 524 -22.03 10.43 25.39
C SER A 524 -23.10 9.78 26.26
N GLU A 525 -22.72 8.93 27.23
CA GLU A 525 -23.67 8.31 28.17
C GLU A 525 -24.39 9.35 29.04
N ALA A 526 -23.64 10.35 29.54
CA ALA A 526 -24.21 11.42 30.36
C ALA A 526 -25.20 12.29 29.55
N LEU A 527 -24.88 12.56 28.27
CA LEU A 527 -25.80 13.25 27.37
C LEU A 527 -27.10 12.47 27.17
N TYR A 528 -27.05 11.17 26.86
CA TYR A 528 -28.26 10.38 26.62
C TYR A 528 -29.10 10.18 27.88
N ASN A 529 -28.47 9.98 29.04
CA ASN A 529 -29.19 9.94 30.32
C ASN A 529 -29.88 11.27 30.58
N HIS A 530 -29.21 12.41 30.33
CA HIS A 530 -29.85 13.72 30.45
C HIS A 530 -31.01 13.91 29.47
N LEU A 531 -30.86 13.53 28.21
CA LEU A 531 -31.93 13.62 27.21
C LEU A 531 -33.15 12.79 27.60
N ARG A 532 -32.94 11.59 28.16
CA ARG A 532 -34.02 10.74 28.68
C ARG A 532 -34.68 11.36 29.92
N ASP A 533 -33.89 11.73 30.91
CA ASP A 533 -34.40 12.11 32.23
C ASP A 533 -34.98 13.53 32.27
N ALA A 534 -34.39 14.47 31.54
CA ALA A 534 -34.78 15.89 31.57
C ALA A 534 -35.68 16.29 30.40
N HIS A 535 -35.63 15.57 29.27
CA HIS A 535 -36.33 15.93 28.04
C HIS A 535 -37.23 14.82 27.48
N ASP A 536 -37.32 13.65 28.14
CA ASP A 536 -38.14 12.51 27.71
C ASP A 536 -37.80 12.01 26.28
N VAL A 537 -36.52 12.12 25.90
CA VAL A 537 -36.02 11.70 24.59
C VAL A 537 -35.31 10.35 24.72
N ASP A 538 -36.03 9.26 24.43
CA ASP A 538 -35.48 7.90 24.46
C ASP A 538 -34.67 7.52 23.20
N ALA A 539 -35.05 8.07 22.04
CA ALA A 539 -34.41 7.85 20.75
C ALA A 539 -33.91 9.18 20.19
N ALA A 540 -32.71 9.59 20.64
CA ALA A 540 -32.12 10.87 20.25
C ALA A 540 -31.85 10.95 18.74
N THR A 541 -32.16 12.10 18.17
CA THR A 541 -31.96 12.48 16.77
C THR A 541 -30.97 13.64 16.66
N LYS A 542 -30.62 14.04 15.43
CA LYS A 542 -29.77 15.23 15.20
C LYS A 542 -30.38 16.53 15.71
N LYS A 543 -31.69 16.58 16.00
CA LYS A 543 -32.38 17.75 16.55
C LYS A 543 -32.18 17.91 18.05
N ASP A 544 -31.80 16.84 18.75
CA ASP A 544 -31.82 16.81 20.21
C ASP A 544 -30.49 17.24 20.85
N PHE A 545 -29.40 17.23 20.08
CA PHE A 545 -28.07 17.63 20.57
C PHE A 545 -27.13 18.05 19.44
N MET A 546 -26.14 18.87 19.78
CA MET A 546 -25.04 19.27 18.91
C MET A 546 -23.72 18.74 19.48
N VAL A 547 -22.87 18.17 18.63
CA VAL A 547 -21.52 17.70 19.02
C VAL A 547 -20.42 18.60 18.45
N ASP A 548 -19.21 18.50 18.97
CA ASP A 548 -18.02 19.17 18.44
C ASP A 548 -17.72 18.79 16.97
N PHE A 549 -16.77 19.50 16.35
CA PHE A 549 -16.41 19.32 14.95
C PHE A 549 -15.99 17.90 14.57
N SER A 550 -15.34 17.15 15.47
CA SER A 550 -14.81 15.81 15.18
C SER A 550 -15.92 14.76 15.03
N PHE A 551 -17.08 15.02 15.63
CA PHE A 551 -18.26 14.15 15.65
C PHE A 551 -19.42 14.66 14.80
N GLN A 552 -19.30 15.82 14.13
CA GLN A 552 -20.24 16.29 13.09
C GLN A 552 -20.30 15.39 11.83
N LYS A 553 -20.02 14.09 11.98
CA LYS A 553 -20.07 13.07 10.94
C LYS A 553 -21.50 13.02 10.40
N GLN A 554 -21.68 13.50 9.18
CA GLN A 554 -22.81 13.09 8.37
C GLN A 554 -22.48 11.66 7.91
N THR A 555 -23.21 10.68 8.41
CA THR A 555 -23.03 9.27 8.05
C THR A 555 -23.76 8.96 6.76
N PRO A 556 -23.23 8.03 5.93
CA PRO A 556 -23.98 7.53 4.80
C PRO A 556 -25.29 6.90 5.27
N LEU A 557 -26.29 6.96 4.40
CA LEU A 557 -27.61 6.37 4.64
C LEU A 557 -28.10 5.71 3.35
N SER A 558 -29.04 4.78 3.47
CA SER A 558 -29.62 4.11 2.30
C SER A 558 -30.99 4.70 2.02
N ILE A 559 -31.25 5.23 0.82
CA ILE A 559 -32.58 5.68 0.37
C ILE A 559 -33.12 4.78 -0.73
N ARG A 560 -34.44 4.80 -0.91
CA ARG A 560 -35.08 4.14 -2.05
C ARG A 560 -35.00 5.10 -3.26
N PRO A 561 -34.43 4.68 -4.40
CA PRO A 561 -34.41 5.51 -5.60
C PRO A 561 -35.83 5.86 -6.05
N LEU A 562 -36.03 7.08 -6.53
CA LEU A 562 -37.30 7.46 -7.16
C LEU A 562 -37.41 6.76 -8.54
N SER A 563 -38.60 6.22 -8.87
CA SER A 563 -38.82 5.66 -10.20
C SER A 563 -39.08 6.77 -11.22
N LEU A 564 -38.78 6.53 -12.51
CA LEU A 564 -39.04 7.50 -13.59
C LEU A 564 -40.54 7.91 -13.70
N GLU A 565 -41.45 7.15 -13.09
CA GLU A 565 -42.89 7.46 -13.04
C GLU A 565 -43.25 8.42 -11.89
N ASP A 566 -42.43 8.49 -10.83
CA ASP A 566 -42.66 9.33 -9.65
C ASP A 566 -42.21 10.79 -9.86
N GLU A 567 -41.22 11.04 -10.72
CA GLU A 567 -40.75 12.41 -11.06
C GLU A 567 -41.81 13.23 -11.81
N GLY A 568 -42.78 12.58 -12.47
CA GLY A 568 -43.88 13.24 -13.18
C GLY A 568 -45.02 13.71 -12.29
N ALA A 569 -45.09 13.26 -11.03
CA ALA A 569 -46.25 13.51 -10.17
C ALA A 569 -46.15 14.78 -9.30
N ALA A 570 -44.94 15.35 -9.13
CA ALA A 570 -44.70 16.49 -8.23
C ALA A 570 -44.63 17.86 -8.93
N GLY A 571 -44.84 17.92 -10.26
CA GLY A 571 -44.74 19.14 -11.06
C GLY A 571 -46.05 19.50 -11.76
N THR A 572 -47.10 19.84 -11.02
CA THR A 572 -48.24 20.60 -11.59
C THR A 572 -48.50 21.86 -10.78
N SER A 573 -48.03 22.99 -11.32
CA SER A 573 -48.64 24.29 -11.08
C SER A 573 -48.57 25.11 -12.36
N ASP A 574 -49.74 25.45 -12.87
CA ASP A 574 -50.05 26.22 -14.07
C ASP A 574 -49.23 27.51 -14.22
N ILE A 575 -48.70 27.77 -15.43
CA ILE A 575 -48.80 29.09 -16.09
C ILE A 575 -48.98 28.87 -17.59
N ALA A 576 -50.00 29.54 -18.14
CA ALA A 576 -50.50 29.45 -19.49
C ALA A 576 -49.87 30.51 -20.44
N LEU A 577 -49.78 30.12 -21.72
CA LEU A 577 -49.84 30.88 -22.99
C LEU A 577 -48.78 31.97 -23.29
N ASP A 578 -48.09 31.82 -24.44
CA ASP A 578 -48.54 32.51 -25.67
C ASP A 578 -47.92 31.89 -26.94
N ASP A 579 -48.76 31.85 -27.98
CA ASP A 579 -48.56 31.35 -29.34
C ASP A 579 -47.63 32.25 -30.18
N ASP A 580 -46.86 31.65 -31.09
CA ASP A 580 -46.86 32.06 -32.51
C ASP A 580 -46.01 31.10 -33.35
N GLU A 581 -46.69 30.32 -34.20
CA GLU A 581 -46.14 29.58 -35.34
C GLU A 581 -46.28 30.45 -36.61
N PRO A 582 -45.46 30.23 -37.64
CA PRO A 582 -46.09 29.74 -38.87
C PRO A 582 -45.24 28.74 -39.67
N GLN A 583 -45.68 27.48 -39.68
CA GLN A 583 -46.36 26.79 -40.79
C GLN A 583 -45.80 26.76 -42.24
N LEU A 584 -45.86 25.52 -42.80
CA LEU A 584 -46.16 25.07 -44.19
C LEU A 584 -44.96 24.86 -45.16
N LEU A 585 -44.83 23.81 -46.00
CA LEU A 585 -45.66 22.68 -46.51
C LEU A 585 -44.72 21.63 -47.18
N SER A 586 -44.91 20.32 -46.96
CA SER A 586 -45.36 19.23 -47.87
C SER A 586 -44.75 19.19 -49.31
N ASP A 587 -44.40 18.07 -49.93
CA ASP A 587 -45.20 16.86 -50.19
C ASP A 587 -44.40 15.72 -50.89
N ARG A 588 -44.74 14.45 -50.54
CA ARG A 588 -45.03 13.24 -51.39
C ARG A 588 -44.14 12.82 -52.59
N ALA A 589 -43.94 11.54 -53.00
CA ALA A 589 -44.50 10.21 -52.67
C ALA A 589 -43.75 9.03 -53.37
N HIS A 590 -43.85 7.83 -52.76
CA HIS A 590 -44.09 6.45 -53.31
C HIS A 590 -43.21 5.78 -54.42
N THR A 591 -42.51 4.68 -54.02
CA THR A 591 -42.34 3.27 -54.54
C THR A 591 -42.64 2.87 -56.01
N PRO A 592 -42.24 1.68 -56.58
CA PRO A 592 -41.41 0.53 -56.12
C PRO A 592 -40.41 -0.08 -57.18
N SER A 593 -39.68 -1.15 -56.79
CA SER A 593 -38.79 -2.08 -57.56
C SER A 593 -39.43 -2.70 -58.84
N PRO A 594 -38.69 -3.17 -59.89
CA PRO A 594 -38.04 -4.51 -59.90
C PRO A 594 -36.82 -4.73 -60.86
N SER A 595 -36.06 -5.82 -60.65
CA SER A 595 -35.21 -6.53 -61.65
C SER A 595 -36.05 -7.09 -62.83
N PRO A 596 -35.57 -7.66 -63.98
CA PRO A 596 -34.31 -8.38 -64.29
C PRO A 596 -33.81 -8.20 -65.79
N PRO A 597 -33.37 -9.20 -66.62
CA PRO A 597 -32.06 -9.22 -67.33
C PRO A 597 -32.18 -9.38 -68.89
N PRO A 598 -31.42 -10.25 -69.63
CA PRO A 598 -30.05 -10.19 -70.16
C PRO A 598 -29.97 -10.28 -71.73
N LYS A 599 -28.73 -10.48 -72.27
CA LYS A 599 -28.31 -10.98 -73.62
C LYS A 599 -27.97 -9.86 -74.64
N ARG A 600 -26.97 -9.94 -75.55
CA ARG A 600 -26.08 -11.01 -76.04
C ARG A 600 -24.97 -10.41 -76.93
N ARG A 601 -23.73 -10.88 -76.74
CA ARG A 601 -22.69 -11.31 -77.73
C ARG A 601 -22.60 -10.71 -79.15
N LYS A 602 -21.36 -10.36 -79.54
CA LYS A 602 -20.52 -10.99 -80.62
C LYS A 602 -19.04 -10.61 -80.34
N ARG A 603 -18.09 -11.49 -79.98
CA ARG A 603 -17.38 -12.63 -80.64
C ARG A 603 -16.36 -12.25 -81.74
N GLY A 604 -15.09 -12.56 -81.45
CA GLY A 604 -13.95 -12.73 -82.36
C GLY A 604 -12.69 -12.17 -81.69
N GLY A 605 -11.58 -12.87 -81.44
CA GLY A 605 -11.14 -14.25 -81.66
C GLY A 605 -9.68 -14.29 -81.17
N GLY A 606 -9.27 -15.36 -80.48
CA GLY A 606 -7.91 -15.51 -79.96
C GLY A 606 -7.86 -16.51 -78.82
N GLY A 607 -7.46 -17.74 -79.12
CA GLY A 607 -7.49 -18.88 -78.20
C GLY A 607 -6.60 -18.73 -76.96
N PRO A 608 -6.92 -19.46 -75.88
CA PRO A 608 -6.26 -19.31 -74.60
C PRO A 608 -4.89 -19.99 -74.60
N ARG A 609 -3.83 -19.19 -74.39
CA ARG A 609 -2.58 -19.72 -73.84
C ARG A 609 -2.86 -20.12 -72.40
N THR A 610 -2.84 -21.42 -72.17
CA THR A 610 -2.69 -22.04 -70.85
C THR A 610 -1.46 -21.45 -70.16
N THR A 611 -1.68 -20.48 -69.28
CA THR A 611 -0.65 -20.01 -68.35
C THR A 611 -0.43 -21.12 -67.34
N LYS A 612 0.57 -21.93 -67.68
CA LYS A 612 1.26 -22.91 -66.86
C LYS A 612 1.01 -22.66 -65.37
N LEU A 613 0.25 -23.57 -64.77
CA LEU A 613 0.57 -24.11 -63.46
C LEU A 613 2.10 -24.14 -63.37
N PHE A 614 2.67 -23.34 -62.46
CA PHE A 614 4.01 -23.66 -62.00
C PHE A 614 3.92 -25.04 -61.40
N THR A 615 4.27 -26.04 -62.21
CA THR A 615 4.75 -27.33 -61.75
C THR A 615 6.01 -27.05 -60.97
N VAL A 616 5.85 -26.63 -59.71
CA VAL A 616 6.86 -26.89 -58.71
C VAL A 616 6.93 -28.41 -58.64
N SER A 617 8.00 -28.94 -59.22
CA SER A 617 8.44 -30.32 -59.10
C SER A 617 7.99 -30.88 -57.75
N ARG A 618 7.19 -31.94 -57.79
CA ARG A 618 7.06 -32.85 -56.65
C ARG A 618 8.45 -33.42 -56.37
N LYS A 619 9.28 -32.69 -55.64
CA LYS A 619 10.22 -33.31 -54.72
C LYS A 619 9.38 -33.73 -53.52
N SER A 620 8.76 -34.91 -53.64
CA SER A 620 8.18 -35.68 -52.54
C SER A 620 9.26 -36.18 -51.55
N GLY A 621 10.23 -35.33 -51.26
CA GLY A 621 11.38 -35.63 -50.43
C GLY A 621 11.69 -34.42 -49.57
N LYS A 622 10.85 -34.14 -48.58
CA LYS A 622 11.17 -33.34 -47.39
C LYS A 622 10.07 -33.27 -46.32
N LEU A 623 8.84 -33.73 -46.57
CA LEU A 623 7.81 -33.85 -45.51
C LEU A 623 7.96 -35.11 -44.66
N ARG A 624 8.54 -36.20 -45.18
CA ARG A 624 8.93 -37.36 -44.33
C ARG A 624 10.02 -36.99 -43.31
N LYS A 625 10.95 -36.12 -43.70
CA LYS A 625 11.98 -35.59 -42.79
C LYS A 625 11.42 -34.68 -41.68
N LEU A 626 10.19 -34.19 -41.82
CA LEU A 626 9.50 -33.45 -40.77
C LEU A 626 9.01 -34.37 -39.65
N ILE A 627 8.69 -35.63 -39.95
CA ILE A 627 8.31 -36.63 -38.93
C ILE A 627 9.55 -37.15 -38.19
N ASP A 628 10.70 -37.18 -38.88
CA ASP A 628 11.99 -37.62 -38.33
C ASP A 628 12.83 -36.47 -37.74
N MET A 629 12.33 -35.23 -37.78
CA MET A 629 13.03 -34.08 -37.19
C MET A 629 12.80 -34.07 -35.67
N PRO A 630 13.84 -33.73 -34.88
CA PRO A 630 13.67 -33.47 -33.46
C PRO A 630 12.51 -32.48 -33.25
N VAL A 631 11.57 -32.84 -32.38
CA VAL A 631 10.35 -32.07 -32.11
C VAL A 631 10.68 -30.62 -31.77
N ASP A 632 11.84 -30.39 -31.14
CA ASP A 632 12.35 -29.10 -30.72
C ASP A 632 12.69 -28.17 -31.90
N LEU A 633 13.27 -28.73 -32.98
CA LEU A 633 13.58 -27.98 -34.21
C LEU A 633 12.34 -27.69 -35.05
N LEU A 634 11.37 -28.60 -35.03
CA LEU A 634 10.05 -28.34 -35.63
C LEU A 634 9.36 -27.21 -34.88
N TYR A 635 9.39 -27.25 -33.55
CA TYR A 635 8.77 -26.26 -32.70
C TYR A 635 9.35 -24.85 -32.94
N GLU A 636 10.67 -24.71 -32.99
CA GLU A 636 11.31 -23.41 -33.30
C GLU A 636 11.01 -22.92 -34.72
N ALA A 637 11.06 -23.81 -35.71
CA ALA A 637 10.77 -23.46 -37.09
C ALA A 637 9.31 -23.02 -37.26
N PHE A 638 8.36 -23.75 -36.69
CA PHE A 638 6.94 -23.39 -36.73
C PHE A 638 6.64 -22.14 -35.89
N ARG A 639 7.27 -21.97 -34.72
CA ARG A 639 7.14 -20.77 -33.90
C ARG A 639 7.56 -19.52 -34.68
N ASN A 640 8.73 -19.54 -35.32
CA ASN A 640 9.21 -18.38 -36.08
C ASN A 640 8.37 -18.11 -37.33
N LEU A 641 7.86 -19.17 -37.98
CA LEU A 641 7.03 -19.04 -39.17
C LEU A 641 5.62 -18.51 -38.83
N LEU A 642 4.99 -19.06 -37.79
CA LEU A 642 3.63 -18.73 -37.36
C LEU A 642 3.55 -17.40 -36.61
N MET A 643 4.62 -16.96 -35.95
CA MET A 643 4.66 -15.65 -35.26
C MET A 643 5.14 -14.51 -36.18
N SER A 644 5.19 -14.74 -37.49
CA SER A 644 5.52 -13.71 -38.49
C SER A 644 4.27 -13.02 -39.02
N ARG A 645 4.38 -11.73 -39.39
CA ARG A 645 3.28 -10.97 -40.01
C ARG A 645 2.71 -11.64 -41.27
N SER A 646 3.52 -12.41 -41.98
CA SER A 646 3.12 -13.21 -43.16
C SER A 646 2.16 -14.36 -42.84
N ALA A 647 2.05 -14.79 -41.58
CA ALA A 647 1.16 -15.85 -41.14
C ALA A 647 -0.25 -15.36 -40.71
N LYS A 648 -0.52 -14.04 -40.76
CA LYS A 648 -1.84 -13.46 -40.42
C LYS A 648 -3.02 -14.17 -41.12
N PRO A 649 -2.97 -14.49 -42.43
CA PRO A 649 -4.07 -15.21 -43.10
C PRO A 649 -4.27 -16.64 -42.59
N ILE A 650 -3.21 -17.29 -42.10
CA ILE A 650 -3.25 -18.65 -41.54
C ILE A 650 -3.98 -18.63 -40.19
N TRP A 651 -3.65 -17.67 -39.33
CA TRP A 651 -4.35 -17.48 -38.05
C TRP A 651 -5.80 -17.08 -38.25
N GLN A 652 -6.10 -16.17 -39.18
CA GLN A 652 -7.49 -15.80 -39.49
C GLN A 652 -8.31 -17.00 -39.97
N SER A 653 -7.74 -17.86 -40.83
CA SER A 653 -8.42 -19.08 -41.28
C SER A 653 -8.56 -20.14 -40.18
N SER A 654 -7.59 -20.25 -39.27
CA SER A 654 -7.62 -21.21 -38.15
C SER A 654 -8.64 -20.78 -37.09
N LEU A 655 -8.68 -19.48 -36.77
CA LEU A 655 -9.59 -18.90 -35.79
C LEU A 655 -11.04 -18.89 -36.28
N ALA A 656 -11.28 -18.76 -37.60
CA ALA A 656 -12.62 -18.82 -38.18
C ALA A 656 -13.36 -20.15 -37.96
N GLY A 657 -12.64 -21.23 -37.62
CA GLY A 657 -13.21 -22.55 -37.31
C GLY A 657 -13.46 -22.80 -35.82
N VAL A 658 -13.14 -21.85 -34.94
CA VAL A 658 -13.32 -22.02 -33.48
C VAL A 658 -14.73 -21.57 -33.10
N GLU A 659 -15.56 -22.53 -32.70
CA GLU A 659 -16.96 -22.27 -32.34
C GLU A 659 -17.07 -21.26 -31.18
N GLY A 660 -17.85 -20.20 -31.41
CA GLY A 660 -18.14 -19.15 -30.44
C GLY A 660 -17.02 -18.13 -30.18
N LEU A 661 -15.86 -18.23 -30.84
CA LEU A 661 -14.75 -17.29 -30.63
C LEU A 661 -15.09 -15.89 -31.21
N PRO A 662 -14.94 -14.80 -30.46
CA PRO A 662 -15.17 -13.44 -30.97
C PRO A 662 -14.21 -13.08 -32.12
N PRO A 663 -14.67 -12.40 -33.19
CA PRO A 663 -13.82 -12.00 -34.30
C PRO A 663 -12.79 -10.94 -33.87
N THR A 664 -11.55 -11.07 -34.33
CA THR A 664 -10.47 -10.12 -34.02
C THR A 664 -10.70 -8.77 -34.72
N PRO A 665 -10.74 -7.63 -34.00
CA PRO A 665 -10.84 -6.31 -34.61
C PRO A 665 -9.65 -5.99 -35.54
N ASP A 666 -9.91 -5.30 -36.66
CA ASP A 666 -8.89 -5.01 -37.69
C ASP A 666 -7.68 -4.20 -37.17
N GLU A 667 -7.86 -3.43 -36.08
CA GLU A 667 -6.86 -2.56 -35.46
C GLU A 667 -5.91 -3.28 -34.49
N MET A 668 -6.15 -4.55 -34.17
CA MET A 668 -5.30 -5.33 -33.25
C MET A 668 -4.17 -6.06 -34.00
N THR A 669 -3.03 -5.39 -34.20
CA THR A 669 -1.78 -6.04 -34.62
C THR A 669 -0.92 -6.49 -33.42
N GLU A 670 -0.85 -7.81 -33.22
CA GLU A 670 0.10 -8.63 -32.43
C GLU A 670 0.38 -8.27 -30.93
N PRO A 671 0.28 -9.25 -30.00
CA PRO A 671 0.66 -9.04 -28.60
C PRO A 671 2.19 -9.16 -28.42
N HIS A 672 2.83 -8.09 -27.97
CA HIS A 672 4.19 -8.15 -27.43
C HIS A 672 4.09 -8.41 -25.91
N LEU A 673 4.68 -9.52 -25.46
CA LEU A 673 4.88 -9.82 -24.03
C LEU A 673 6.38 -9.89 -23.78
N VAL A 674 6.92 -8.92 -23.03
CA VAL A 674 8.32 -8.86 -22.56
C VAL A 674 8.35 -8.31 -21.11
N PRO A 675 9.30 -8.74 -20.24
CA PRO A 675 9.25 -8.47 -18.80
C PRO A 675 9.54 -7.02 -18.38
N TYR A 676 9.02 -6.71 -17.20
CA TYR A 676 8.87 -5.40 -16.55
C TYR A 676 10.19 -4.75 -16.09
N TYR A 677 10.53 -3.57 -16.64
CA TYR A 677 11.39 -2.55 -16.00
C TYR A 677 11.05 -1.12 -16.46
N GLY A 678 10.86 -0.19 -15.51
CA GLY A 678 11.10 1.24 -15.71
C GLY A 678 9.91 2.13 -16.10
N VAL A 679 8.78 2.06 -15.38
CA VAL A 679 7.56 2.83 -15.73
C VAL A 679 7.54 4.26 -15.16
N ARG A 680 8.31 4.56 -14.11
CA ARG A 680 8.19 5.84 -13.37
C ARG A 680 8.61 7.08 -14.17
N ASN A 681 9.69 7.02 -14.95
CA ASN A 681 10.18 8.18 -15.73
C ASN A 681 9.41 8.43 -17.04
N THR A 682 8.78 7.38 -17.59
CA THR A 682 8.00 7.44 -18.84
C THR A 682 6.62 8.04 -18.55
N LEU A 683 6.00 7.60 -17.45
CA LEU A 683 4.75 8.18 -16.95
C LEU A 683 4.93 9.64 -16.52
N TYR A 684 6.08 10.01 -15.95
CA TYR A 684 6.40 11.39 -15.58
C TYR A 684 6.33 12.40 -16.74
N MET A 685 6.56 11.97 -17.99
CA MET A 685 6.45 12.85 -19.16
C MET A 685 5.04 12.86 -19.78
N MET A 686 4.25 11.81 -19.59
CA MET A 686 2.82 11.83 -19.91
C MET A 686 2.00 12.57 -18.84
N SER A 687 2.41 12.47 -17.57
CA SER A 687 1.78 13.13 -16.41
C SER A 687 1.98 14.64 -16.37
N ARG A 688 2.92 15.14 -17.17
CA ARG A 688 3.14 16.58 -17.32
C ARG A 688 2.07 17.27 -18.17
N PHE A 689 1.25 16.49 -18.90
CA PHE A 689 0.15 16.98 -19.73
C PHE A 689 -1.22 16.39 -19.34
N VAL A 690 -1.27 15.43 -18.39
CA VAL A 690 -2.50 14.76 -17.95
C VAL A 690 -2.38 14.46 -16.44
N HIS A 691 -3.46 14.75 -15.70
CA HIS A 691 -3.61 14.59 -14.25
C HIS A 691 -3.09 13.25 -13.69
N GLU A 692 -2.28 13.30 -12.61
CA GLU A 692 -1.75 12.12 -11.90
C GLU A 692 -2.88 11.34 -11.24
N ASP A 693 -3.12 10.10 -11.69
CA ASP A 693 -3.28 8.86 -10.91
C ASP A 693 -3.37 7.69 -11.91
N GLY A 694 -3.14 6.46 -11.45
CA GLY A 694 -3.36 5.27 -12.29
C GLY A 694 -4.78 5.19 -12.88
N GLU A 695 -5.75 5.83 -12.24
CA GLU A 695 -7.17 5.82 -12.65
C GLU A 695 -7.42 6.50 -14.00
N THR A 696 -6.82 7.67 -14.26
CA THR A 696 -6.96 8.36 -15.56
C THR A 696 -6.27 7.58 -16.67
N LEU A 697 -5.16 6.93 -16.35
CA LEU A 697 -4.48 6.02 -17.28
C LEU A 697 -5.31 4.77 -17.53
N ALA A 698 -6.06 4.28 -16.54
CA ALA A 698 -6.99 3.15 -16.68
C ALA A 698 -8.16 3.46 -17.62
N LEU A 699 -8.43 4.73 -17.94
CA LEU A 699 -9.44 5.13 -18.94
C LEU A 699 -8.94 5.02 -20.39
N ILE A 700 -7.63 4.93 -20.62
CA ILE A 700 -7.04 4.91 -21.97
C ILE A 700 -6.03 3.77 -22.19
N LEU A 701 -5.55 3.12 -21.13
CA LEU A 701 -4.59 2.03 -21.17
C LEU A 701 -5.18 0.72 -20.63
N PRO A 702 -4.92 -0.41 -21.31
CA PRO A 702 -5.18 -1.73 -20.78
C PRO A 702 -4.44 -1.95 -19.46
N HIS A 703 -5.19 -2.46 -18.47
CA HIS A 703 -4.70 -2.66 -17.11
C HIS A 703 -5.21 -3.95 -16.46
N THR A 704 -4.54 -4.35 -15.39
CA THR A 704 -4.98 -5.44 -14.50
C THR A 704 -5.02 -4.94 -13.07
N ASP A 705 -6.07 -5.33 -12.34
CA ASP A 705 -6.29 -4.94 -10.96
C ASP A 705 -5.50 -5.83 -10.00
N LEU A 706 -4.81 -5.20 -9.04
CA LEU A 706 -4.20 -5.90 -7.91
C LEU A 706 -4.88 -5.47 -6.61
N LYS A 707 -5.65 -6.38 -6.00
CA LYS A 707 -6.19 -6.18 -4.66
C LYS A 707 -5.09 -6.39 -3.61
N GLY A 708 -4.71 -5.31 -2.94
CA GLY A 708 -3.86 -5.35 -1.75
C GLY A 708 -4.60 -5.89 -0.52
N ARG A 709 -3.86 -6.32 0.51
CA ARG A 709 -4.44 -6.78 1.79
C ARG A 709 -5.19 -5.70 2.56
N SER A 710 -4.98 -4.43 2.22
CA SER A 710 -5.67 -3.26 2.80
C SER A 710 -6.92 -2.85 2.03
N GLY A 711 -7.30 -3.57 0.97
CA GLY A 711 -8.44 -3.20 0.12
C GLY A 711 -8.12 -2.18 -0.98
N HIS A 712 -6.91 -1.60 -1.02
CA HIS A 712 -6.48 -0.75 -2.14
C HIS A 712 -6.32 -1.56 -3.43
N ILE A 713 -6.89 -1.06 -4.52
CA ILE A 713 -6.76 -1.61 -5.88
C ILE A 713 -5.65 -0.82 -6.58
N GLY A 714 -4.54 -1.48 -6.89
CA GLY A 714 -3.48 -0.89 -7.71
C GLY A 714 -3.60 -1.34 -9.16
N PHE A 715 -3.60 -0.41 -10.11
CA PHE A 715 -3.63 -0.71 -11.54
C PHE A 715 -2.23 -1.06 -12.09
N ARG A 716 -2.15 -2.09 -12.92
CA ARG A 716 -0.93 -2.47 -13.67
C ARG A 716 -1.14 -2.30 -15.16
N PHE A 717 -0.37 -1.43 -15.81
CA PHE A 717 -0.48 -1.12 -17.24
C PHE A 717 0.57 -1.85 -18.09
N SER A 718 0.26 -2.07 -19.36
CA SER A 718 1.26 -2.50 -20.35
C SER A 718 2.27 -1.40 -20.65
N LEU A 719 3.57 -1.69 -20.41
CA LEU A 719 4.67 -0.76 -20.64
C LEU A 719 4.86 -0.41 -22.12
N ASP A 720 4.59 -1.34 -23.03
CA ASP A 720 4.80 -1.14 -24.46
C ASP A 720 3.76 -0.17 -25.04
N ILE A 721 2.51 -0.30 -24.62
CA ILE A 721 1.42 0.61 -25.01
C ILE A 721 1.68 2.00 -24.41
N ALA A 722 2.09 2.07 -23.14
CA ALA A 722 2.46 3.33 -22.51
C ALA A 722 3.61 4.05 -23.25
N ARG A 723 4.66 3.33 -23.66
CA ARG A 723 5.77 3.88 -24.46
C ARG A 723 5.34 4.29 -25.87
N GLN A 724 4.41 3.57 -26.48
CA GLN A 724 3.85 3.96 -27.76
C GLN A 724 3.10 5.28 -27.64
N TYR A 725 2.21 5.40 -26.66
CA TYR A 725 1.42 6.61 -26.43
C TYR A 725 2.29 7.80 -26.02
N GLU A 726 3.38 7.58 -25.26
CA GLU A 726 4.39 8.62 -24.99
C GLU A 726 5.04 9.15 -26.29
N LYS A 727 5.41 8.26 -27.22
CA LYS A 727 5.98 8.67 -28.52
C LYS A 727 4.98 9.42 -29.38
N GLU A 728 3.72 9.01 -29.38
CA GLU A 728 2.63 9.69 -30.07
C GLU A 728 2.40 11.09 -29.48
N LEU A 729 2.30 11.19 -28.15
CA LEU A 729 2.10 12.44 -27.42
C LEU A 729 3.26 13.41 -27.64
N ARG A 730 4.52 12.96 -27.57
CA ARG A 730 5.70 13.81 -27.85
C ARG A 730 5.73 14.35 -29.27
N ARG A 731 5.24 13.58 -30.25
CA ARG A 731 5.13 14.05 -31.64
C ARG A 731 4.03 15.11 -31.75
N PHE A 732 2.91 14.88 -31.08
CA PHE A 732 1.77 15.80 -31.02
C PHE A 732 2.13 17.14 -30.34
N CYS A 733 2.79 17.11 -29.18
CA CYS A 733 3.24 18.32 -28.46
C CYS A 733 4.21 19.17 -29.30
N LYS A 734 5.06 18.54 -30.12
CA LYS A 734 5.97 19.25 -31.01
C LYS A 734 5.26 19.96 -32.17
N SER A 735 4.08 19.49 -32.58
CA SER A 735 3.32 20.09 -33.68
C SER A 735 2.26 21.11 -33.22
N ALA A 736 1.69 20.94 -32.02
CA ALA A 736 0.53 21.72 -31.55
C ALA A 736 0.86 22.87 -30.59
N GLY A 737 2.06 22.89 -29.98
CA GLY A 737 2.53 23.99 -29.12
C GLY A 737 1.71 24.18 -27.84
N GLU A 738 1.92 23.37 -26.81
CA GLU A 738 1.35 23.48 -25.44
C GLU A 738 -0.11 23.96 -25.33
N ASP A 739 -0.96 23.67 -26.32
CA ASP A 739 -2.38 24.00 -26.36
C ASP A 739 -3.20 22.96 -25.56
N PRO A 740 -3.90 23.36 -24.47
CA PRO A 740 -4.68 22.45 -23.65
C PRO A 740 -5.85 21.77 -24.39
N GLU A 741 -6.49 22.48 -25.33
CA GLU A 741 -7.70 21.98 -26.03
C GLU A 741 -7.36 20.86 -27.03
N ALA A 742 -6.15 20.89 -27.58
CA ALA A 742 -5.62 19.87 -28.47
C ALA A 742 -5.26 18.57 -27.72
N ALA A 743 -4.77 18.68 -26.48
CA ALA A 743 -4.44 17.54 -25.63
C ALA A 743 -5.69 16.76 -25.19
N GLU A 744 -6.78 17.47 -24.89
CA GLU A 744 -8.07 16.88 -24.51
C GLU A 744 -8.68 16.04 -25.66
N LYS A 745 -8.67 16.56 -26.89
CA LYS A 745 -9.14 15.84 -28.08
C LYS A 745 -8.34 14.55 -28.36
N TRP A 746 -7.03 14.56 -28.12
CA TRP A 746 -6.20 13.37 -28.26
C TRP A 746 -6.55 12.30 -27.20
N PHE A 747 -6.80 12.74 -25.97
CA PHE A 747 -7.19 11.85 -24.87
C PHE A 747 -8.54 11.17 -25.13
N ASP A 748 -9.53 11.93 -25.58
CA ASP A 748 -10.86 11.40 -25.95
C ASP A 748 -10.78 10.33 -27.04
N ALA A 749 -9.94 10.56 -28.06
CA ALA A 749 -9.71 9.57 -29.12
C ALA A 749 -9.13 8.26 -28.57
N LYS A 750 -8.17 8.33 -27.63
CA LYS A 750 -7.59 7.14 -26.98
C LYS A 750 -8.55 6.42 -26.05
N ARG A 751 -9.45 7.15 -25.40
CA ARG A 751 -10.52 6.58 -24.57
C ARG A 751 -11.47 5.72 -25.40
N VAL A 752 -11.87 6.20 -26.58
CA VAL A 752 -12.71 5.45 -27.52
C VAL A 752 -12.00 4.18 -28.01
N GLU A 753 -10.71 4.27 -28.37
CA GLU A 753 -9.87 3.13 -28.77
C GLU A 753 -9.79 2.06 -27.65
N PHE A 754 -9.63 2.50 -26.40
CA PHE A 754 -9.57 1.62 -25.24
C PHE A 754 -10.91 0.91 -24.96
N GLU A 755 -12.04 1.62 -25.02
CA GLU A 755 -13.36 1.03 -24.81
C GLU A 755 -13.69 -0.08 -25.83
N LEU A 756 -13.25 0.07 -27.09
CA LEU A 756 -13.40 -0.99 -28.08
C LEU A 756 -12.59 -2.25 -27.72
N ARG A 757 -11.35 -2.07 -27.23
CA ARG A 757 -10.50 -3.18 -26.76
C ARG A 757 -11.10 -3.86 -25.53
N LYS A 758 -11.63 -3.08 -24.59
CA LYS A 758 -12.28 -3.58 -23.36
C LYS A 758 -13.50 -4.44 -23.69
N LYS A 759 -14.39 -3.99 -24.59
CA LYS A 759 -15.54 -4.77 -25.07
C LYS A 759 -15.13 -6.08 -25.74
N HIS A 760 -14.07 -6.08 -26.55
CA HIS A 760 -13.56 -7.29 -27.16
C HIS A 760 -12.95 -8.27 -26.13
N ALA A 761 -12.21 -7.74 -25.14
CA ALA A 761 -11.67 -8.55 -24.05
C ALA A 761 -12.78 -9.22 -23.23
N GLN A 762 -13.87 -8.51 -22.91
CA GLN A 762 -15.04 -9.07 -22.23
C GLN A 762 -15.66 -10.24 -23.01
N LEU A 763 -15.83 -10.09 -24.34
CA LEU A 763 -16.34 -11.18 -25.17
C LEU A 763 -15.42 -12.41 -25.15
N CYS A 764 -14.11 -12.20 -25.13
CA CYS A 764 -13.12 -13.28 -25.03
C CYS A 764 -13.15 -13.96 -23.66
N GLU A 765 -13.29 -13.19 -22.57
CA GLU A 765 -13.41 -13.70 -21.20
C GLU A 765 -14.69 -14.53 -21.02
N GLU A 766 -15.83 -14.06 -21.54
CA GLU A 766 -17.09 -14.81 -21.53
C GLU A 766 -17.01 -16.12 -22.31
N TRP A 767 -16.31 -16.09 -23.46
CA TRP A 767 -16.07 -17.30 -24.24
C TRP A 767 -15.18 -18.30 -23.49
N ASP A 768 -14.07 -17.85 -22.89
CA ASP A 768 -13.20 -18.74 -22.10
C ASP A 768 -13.93 -19.26 -20.86
N ALA A 769 -14.68 -18.42 -20.16
CA ALA A 769 -15.49 -18.83 -19.00
C ALA A 769 -16.47 -19.97 -19.36
N ARG A 770 -17.20 -19.84 -20.49
CA ARG A 770 -18.07 -20.90 -21.02
C ARG A 770 -17.28 -22.19 -21.30
N ARG A 771 -16.17 -22.08 -22.03
CA ARG A 771 -15.30 -23.20 -22.36
C ARG A 771 -14.73 -23.90 -21.12
N GLN A 772 -14.28 -23.15 -20.11
CA GLN A 772 -13.74 -23.71 -18.86
C GLN A 772 -14.85 -24.37 -18.04
N ASN A 773 -16.05 -23.79 -18.01
CA ASN A 773 -17.22 -24.38 -17.35
C ASN A 773 -17.62 -25.72 -18.02
N ASP A 774 -17.69 -25.77 -19.35
CA ASP A 774 -18.03 -27.01 -20.08
C ASP A 774 -17.00 -28.11 -19.78
N LYS A 775 -15.71 -27.75 -19.76
CA LYS A 775 -14.61 -28.65 -19.39
C LYS A 775 -14.70 -29.09 -17.93
N TRP A 776 -15.08 -28.19 -17.02
CA TRP A 776 -15.28 -28.51 -15.60
C TRP A 776 -16.44 -29.49 -15.42
N GLN A 777 -17.58 -29.26 -16.09
CA GLN A 777 -18.72 -30.18 -16.10
C GLN A 777 -18.34 -31.55 -16.65
N GLU A 778 -17.54 -31.61 -17.73
CA GLU A 778 -17.05 -32.88 -18.28
C GLU A 778 -16.14 -33.64 -17.29
N PHE A 779 -15.25 -32.93 -16.59
CA PHE A 779 -14.39 -33.52 -15.57
C PHE A 779 -15.17 -33.99 -14.35
N GLU A 780 -16.18 -33.23 -13.92
CA GLU A 780 -17.03 -33.63 -12.80
C GLU A 780 -17.84 -34.87 -13.16
N ARG A 781 -18.44 -34.91 -14.35
CA ARG A 781 -19.10 -36.12 -14.87
C ARG A 781 -18.18 -37.34 -14.89
N LYS A 782 -16.90 -37.17 -15.26
CA LYS A 782 -15.90 -38.27 -15.25
C LYS A 782 -15.55 -38.72 -13.82
N ARG A 783 -15.46 -37.79 -12.87
CA ARG A 783 -15.22 -38.09 -11.45
C ARG A 783 -16.41 -38.82 -10.83
N ASP A 784 -17.63 -38.40 -11.12
CA ASP A 784 -18.86 -39.04 -10.64
C ASP A 784 -18.97 -40.47 -11.14
N LEU A 785 -18.67 -40.69 -12.43
CA LEU A 785 -18.60 -42.03 -13.01
C LEU A 785 -17.54 -42.91 -12.33
N ARG A 786 -16.37 -42.34 -12.04
CA ARG A 786 -15.30 -43.07 -11.33
C ARG A 786 -15.70 -43.38 -9.88
N GLN A 787 -16.27 -42.42 -9.16
CA GLN A 787 -16.74 -42.60 -7.80
C GLN A 787 -17.80 -43.70 -7.74
N LYS A 788 -18.79 -43.66 -8.64
CA LYS A 788 -19.80 -44.71 -8.76
C LYS A 788 -19.19 -46.09 -8.99
N ALA A 789 -18.23 -46.21 -9.90
CA ALA A 789 -17.53 -47.49 -10.14
C ALA A 789 -16.73 -47.98 -8.92
N ILE A 790 -16.23 -47.08 -8.07
CA ILE A 790 -15.56 -47.41 -6.81
C ILE A 790 -16.58 -47.85 -5.76
N GLU A 791 -17.72 -47.16 -5.64
CA GLU A 791 -18.83 -47.51 -4.77
C GLU A 791 -19.39 -48.90 -5.10
N ASP A 792 -19.59 -49.20 -6.39
CA ASP A 792 -20.02 -50.51 -6.86
C ASP A 792 -19.03 -51.61 -6.41
N ARG A 793 -17.72 -51.42 -6.64
CA ARG A 793 -16.69 -52.40 -6.22
C ARG A 793 -16.54 -52.55 -4.71
N LEU A 794 -16.76 -51.49 -3.93
CA LEU A 794 -16.75 -51.57 -2.47
C LEU A 794 -18.01 -52.26 -1.94
N THR A 795 -19.15 -52.07 -2.63
CA THR A 795 -20.41 -52.75 -2.35
C THR A 795 -20.27 -54.26 -2.60
N ASP A 796 -19.64 -54.66 -3.70
CA ASP A 796 -19.31 -56.07 -3.99
C ASP A 796 -18.43 -56.72 -2.90
N LEU A 797 -17.65 -55.92 -2.17
CA LEU A 797 -16.81 -56.36 -1.04
C LEU A 797 -17.54 -56.34 0.31
N GLY A 798 -18.86 -56.06 0.33
CA GLY A 798 -19.70 -56.05 1.53
C GLY A 798 -19.72 -54.74 2.30
N TRP A 799 -19.24 -53.63 1.73
CA TRP A 799 -19.20 -52.32 2.41
C TRP A 799 -20.36 -51.37 2.05
N GLY A 800 -21.33 -51.81 1.26
CA GLY A 800 -22.43 -50.96 0.77
C GLY A 800 -23.21 -50.26 1.89
N ASP A 801 -23.58 -51.00 2.93
CA ASP A 801 -24.34 -50.46 4.07
C ASP A 801 -23.56 -49.42 4.87
N GLU A 802 -22.24 -49.59 5.00
CA GLU A 802 -21.41 -48.62 5.72
C GLU A 802 -21.15 -47.37 4.86
N ILE A 803 -21.08 -47.50 3.53
CA ILE A 803 -21.00 -46.35 2.62
C ILE A 803 -22.28 -45.51 2.70
N ALA A 804 -23.46 -46.14 2.75
CA ALA A 804 -24.74 -45.45 2.88
C ALA A 804 -24.88 -44.66 4.19
N LYS A 805 -24.20 -45.13 5.26
CA LYS A 805 -24.16 -44.46 6.58
C LYS A 805 -23.09 -43.38 6.68
N LEU A 806 -22.24 -43.19 5.66
CA LEU A 806 -21.25 -42.13 5.68
C LEU A 806 -21.90 -40.75 5.50
N PRO A 807 -21.30 -39.69 6.08
CA PRO A 807 -21.70 -38.32 5.78
C PRO A 807 -21.60 -38.02 4.27
N HIS A 808 -22.54 -37.23 3.75
CA HIS A 808 -22.58 -36.87 2.33
C HIS A 808 -21.23 -36.34 1.82
N GLY A 809 -20.70 -36.97 0.77
CA GLY A 809 -19.40 -36.60 0.17
C GLY A 809 -18.14 -37.03 0.93
N ALA A 810 -18.25 -37.80 2.03
CA ALA A 810 -17.08 -38.29 2.77
C ALA A 810 -16.17 -39.20 1.92
N LEU A 811 -16.75 -40.04 1.07
CA LEU A 811 -15.99 -40.88 0.13
C LEU A 811 -15.36 -40.05 -1.00
N ALA A 812 -16.08 -39.05 -1.51
CA ALA A 812 -15.60 -38.12 -2.53
C ALA A 812 -14.40 -37.26 -2.08
N LYS A 813 -14.19 -37.10 -0.77
CA LYS A 813 -13.03 -36.40 -0.22
C LYS A 813 -11.74 -37.21 -0.31
N GLN A 814 -11.82 -38.52 -0.56
CA GLN A 814 -10.64 -39.36 -0.71
C GLN A 814 -9.95 -39.06 -2.05
N ARG A 815 -8.68 -38.66 -2.00
CA ARG A 815 -7.88 -38.27 -3.18
C ARG A 815 -7.82 -39.36 -4.26
N ALA A 816 -7.88 -40.63 -3.87
CA ALA A 816 -7.88 -41.76 -4.79
C ALA A 816 -9.22 -41.95 -5.55
N VAL A 817 -10.32 -41.43 -4.97
CA VAL A 817 -11.68 -41.54 -5.50
C VAL A 817 -11.97 -40.39 -6.47
N ARG A 818 -11.64 -39.15 -6.10
CA ARG A 818 -11.93 -37.95 -6.90
C ARG A 818 -10.86 -37.64 -7.96
N ASN A 819 -10.65 -38.59 -8.86
CA ASN A 819 -9.71 -38.49 -9.99
C ASN A 819 -10.47 -38.52 -11.34
N VAL A 820 -9.99 -37.79 -12.34
CA VAL A 820 -10.59 -37.69 -13.70
C VAL A 820 -10.21 -38.90 -14.57
N ALA A 821 -9.10 -39.58 -14.27
CA ALA A 821 -8.70 -40.79 -14.99
C ALA A 821 -9.73 -41.92 -14.78
N PRO A 822 -10.01 -42.78 -15.77
CA PRO A 822 -10.89 -43.93 -15.60
C PRO A 822 -10.32 -44.94 -14.58
N LEU A 823 -11.19 -45.69 -13.89
CA LEU A 823 -10.78 -46.70 -12.93
C LEU A 823 -10.20 -47.92 -13.67
N THR A 824 -8.91 -48.18 -13.48
CA THR A 824 -8.22 -49.37 -14.00
C THR A 824 -8.09 -50.42 -12.90
N ASP A 825 -8.00 -51.70 -13.27
CA ASP A 825 -7.88 -52.80 -12.28
C ASP A 825 -6.63 -52.71 -11.43
N ARG A 826 -5.51 -52.31 -12.02
CA ARG A 826 -4.27 -52.03 -11.29
C ARG A 826 -4.45 -50.88 -10.30
N GLY A 827 -5.08 -49.78 -10.75
CA GLY A 827 -5.34 -48.63 -9.89
C GLY A 827 -6.27 -48.96 -8.73
N TRP A 828 -7.27 -49.83 -8.96
CA TRP A 828 -8.16 -50.34 -7.92
C TRP A 828 -7.40 -51.13 -6.84
N LEU A 829 -6.53 -52.07 -7.22
CA LEU A 829 -5.75 -52.87 -6.27
C LEU A 829 -4.84 -52.02 -5.39
N GLU A 830 -4.21 -50.98 -5.94
CA GLU A 830 -3.32 -50.08 -5.20
C GLU A 830 -4.07 -49.21 -4.16
N MET A 831 -5.36 -48.93 -4.37
CA MET A 831 -6.16 -48.08 -3.48
C MET A 831 -7.13 -48.83 -2.57
N LYS A 832 -7.49 -50.08 -2.91
CA LYS A 832 -8.50 -50.89 -2.21
C LYS A 832 -8.24 -50.94 -0.71
N ASP A 833 -7.03 -51.33 -0.28
CA ASP A 833 -6.72 -51.52 1.14
C ASP A 833 -6.78 -50.22 1.95
N ARG A 834 -6.43 -49.09 1.31
CA ARG A 834 -6.52 -47.76 1.92
C ARG A 834 -7.97 -47.34 2.13
N LEU A 835 -8.85 -47.61 1.15
CA LEU A 835 -10.28 -47.30 1.26
C LEU A 835 -10.96 -48.20 2.29
N ILE A 836 -10.62 -49.49 2.34
CA ILE A 836 -11.12 -50.40 3.37
C ILE A 836 -10.69 -49.93 4.77
N THR A 837 -9.42 -49.55 4.94
CA THR A 837 -8.93 -49.02 6.24
C THR A 837 -9.70 -47.77 6.66
N PHE A 838 -9.97 -46.86 5.72
CA PHE A 838 -10.79 -45.68 5.96
C PHE A 838 -12.22 -46.04 6.39
N LEU A 839 -12.86 -46.98 5.69
CA LEU A 839 -14.23 -47.42 6.00
C LEU A 839 -14.31 -48.14 7.35
N THR A 840 -13.35 -49.01 7.66
CA THR A 840 -13.25 -49.68 8.97
C THR A 840 -13.14 -48.65 10.09
N LYS A 841 -12.25 -47.66 9.95
CA LYS A 841 -12.09 -46.60 10.94
C LYS A 841 -13.38 -45.78 11.12
N ALA A 842 -14.03 -45.40 10.01
CA ALA A 842 -15.27 -44.65 10.05
C ALA A 842 -16.42 -45.43 10.73
N ARG A 843 -16.51 -46.74 10.47
CA ARG A 843 -17.45 -47.66 11.13
C ARG A 843 -17.16 -47.75 12.63
N ASP A 844 -15.91 -47.96 13.02
CA ASP A 844 -15.55 -48.15 14.43
C ASP A 844 -15.77 -46.86 15.24
N GLU A 845 -15.46 -45.69 14.67
CA GLU A 845 -15.79 -44.38 15.27
C GLU A 845 -17.30 -44.15 15.39
N ARG A 846 -18.11 -44.66 14.44
CA ARG A 846 -19.58 -44.63 14.53
C ARG A 846 -20.06 -45.53 15.67
N LEU A 847 -19.58 -46.77 15.75
CA LEU A 847 -19.97 -47.71 16.80
C LEU A 847 -19.62 -47.17 18.19
N VAL A 848 -18.43 -46.56 18.38
CA VAL A 848 -18.05 -45.92 19.65
C VAL A 848 -18.98 -44.76 20.01
N ARG A 849 -19.43 -43.98 19.02
CA ARG A 849 -20.43 -42.90 19.24
C ARG A 849 -21.79 -43.46 19.64
N GLU A 850 -22.24 -44.52 18.98
CA GLU A 850 -23.51 -45.20 19.28
C GLU A 850 -23.48 -45.84 20.68
N GLU A 851 -22.38 -46.50 21.06
CA GLU A 851 -22.17 -47.06 22.40
C GLU A 851 -22.13 -45.97 23.49
N ARG A 852 -21.44 -44.85 23.24
CA ARG A 852 -21.45 -43.71 24.16
C ARG A 852 -22.84 -43.12 24.32
N GLY A 853 -23.59 -42.97 23.23
CA GLY A 853 -24.98 -42.50 23.25
C GLY A 853 -25.86 -43.41 24.10
N ALA A 854 -25.83 -44.71 23.85
CA ALA A 854 -26.59 -45.70 24.61
C ALA A 854 -26.25 -45.69 26.12
N ARG A 855 -24.97 -45.48 26.48
CA ARG A 855 -24.52 -45.39 27.88
C ARG A 855 -25.00 -44.12 28.57
N ILE A 856 -25.08 -43.01 27.85
CA ILE A 856 -25.63 -41.74 28.34
C ILE A 856 -27.14 -41.87 28.55
N ASP A 857 -27.86 -42.47 27.60
CA ASP A 857 -29.30 -42.72 27.73
C ASP A 857 -29.65 -43.63 28.91
N GLU A 858 -28.81 -44.63 29.18
CA GLU A 858 -28.93 -45.49 30.37
C GLU A 858 -28.71 -44.71 31.68
N LEU A 859 -27.72 -43.82 31.71
CA LEU A 859 -27.45 -42.95 32.87
C LEU A 859 -28.60 -41.96 33.11
N ILE A 860 -29.15 -41.37 32.04
CA ILE A 860 -30.32 -40.49 32.13
C ILE A 860 -31.51 -41.27 32.69
N ARG A 861 -31.77 -42.49 32.20
CA ARG A 861 -32.88 -43.33 32.68
C ARG A 861 -32.74 -43.68 34.17
N ARG A 862 -31.53 -44.05 34.62
CA ARG A 862 -31.25 -44.27 36.05
C ARG A 862 -31.47 -43.00 36.88
N ARG A 863 -31.01 -41.84 36.39
CA ARG A 863 -31.18 -40.58 37.10
C ARG A 863 -32.65 -40.16 37.20
N MET A 864 -33.46 -40.44 36.19
CA MET A 864 -34.90 -40.21 36.23
C MET A 864 -35.59 -41.12 37.25
N GLN A 865 -35.19 -42.39 37.35
CA GLN A 865 -35.70 -43.32 38.38
C GLN A 865 -35.32 -42.90 39.80
N GLU A 866 -34.10 -42.39 40.01
CA GLU A 866 -33.67 -41.82 41.30
C GLU A 866 -34.50 -40.60 41.69
N ILE A 867 -34.83 -39.73 40.74
CA ILE A 867 -35.66 -38.55 40.96
C ILE A 867 -37.11 -38.93 41.29
N GLU A 868 -37.67 -39.95 40.64
CA GLU A 868 -38.99 -40.49 40.98
C GLU A 868 -39.03 -41.12 42.38
N HIS A 869 -37.97 -41.84 42.78
CA HIS A 869 -37.86 -42.42 44.11
C HIS A 869 -37.80 -41.33 45.19
N HIS A 870 -36.97 -40.30 45.00
CA HIS A 870 -36.91 -39.15 45.92
C HIS A 870 -38.20 -38.34 46.00
N ARG A 871 -38.98 -38.24 44.90
CA ARG A 871 -40.31 -37.64 44.94
C ARG A 871 -41.29 -38.47 45.76
N SER A 872 -41.28 -39.79 45.59
CA SER A 872 -42.13 -40.71 46.36
C SER A 872 -41.82 -40.70 47.85
N ASP A 873 -40.55 -40.57 48.23
CA ASP A 873 -40.12 -40.47 49.63
C ASP A 873 -40.54 -39.13 50.26
N SER A 874 -40.49 -38.02 49.49
CA SER A 874 -40.94 -36.70 49.98
C SER A 874 -42.46 -36.53 50.08
N GLU A 875 -43.23 -37.41 49.43
CA GLU A 875 -44.70 -37.45 49.55
C GLU A 875 -45.18 -38.38 50.68
N GLN A 876 -44.27 -39.17 51.29
CA GLN A 876 -44.56 -40.04 52.44
C GLN A 876 -44.13 -39.45 53.81
N GLU A 877 -43.31 -38.40 53.82
CA GLU A 877 -43.07 -37.51 54.97
C GLU A 877 -44.10 -36.37 55.03
#